data_AF-A0A2G6I9Q1-F1
#
_entry.id   AF-A0A2G6I9Q1-F1
#
_cell.length_a   1.000
_cell.length_b   1.000
_cell.length_c   1.000
_cell.angle_alpha   90.00
_cell.angle_beta   90.00
_cell.angle_gamma   90.00
#
_symmetry.space_group_name_H-M   'P 1'
#
loop_
_entity.id
_entity.type
_entity.pdbx_description
1 polymer ?
#
loop_
_entity_poly.entity_id
_entity_poly.type
_entity_poly.pdbx_seq_one_letter_code
_entity_poly.pdbx_strand_id
1 'polypeptide(L)'
;MSVRRRLSAWVAGLGGDKASSRGSGKTIYLHIGHYKTGTSALQAYLGKHTDALRAHGYLYPASARPVDNSTTHGHLPLTIARDHGFETPPWYTEDVPTAEVFDAFRDEIKRAPEPNIIVSSEEFIQLAMLEKAEAVLADLKARLAGFDVKVVFYIREPFSLLKSWFNEVNKGPWGSQNFPTFFAIHHEDFLSQEPIWRRYADVFGEENVIVLTYKKLGSEHIAEFLGAIGCGHVPEGEFGLIHTAQPIQTLELCRLAKDRHHSYEQATVTDFEDVDVLISKVDRISGPYNALASRADEPRMSELTPLAVIEYHHDLQVALAESLDPNPAEGPRMYELALQVEDRDFPLAMAMLRVAHTTDPGNEQIREKLEACKATLAEEAEEEEKCRKEEQAAEPEPQDARNDDPDQKATPGKRRQWSARKNSELVLHIGSHKTGSTSVQLACQEGLADSGPDAVHYFDIRPGSQRITALGGAGENFRCWIDLDAADQVFRPDAAPEEVTRFITSEEELFWIHEPDSVQDFAAMLRERFGTIRVICYLRRQDRLAFAHRKQVLERCPAALFYGVSATPLPEYQPHFQRYFDYAAKLEDIWCAAFGKENLTVIPFEKTKLHEGDIVTDMMQRTGIRMKTDKRYEENMSLSGNKTFLGLALLARGFEPEVVVRAVANLPARGTFDPTRDEARAFLAHFEEANARLARDWVFEGAPFVFDDDFSAYPEKMRDFSMEEIAEMIDRAVWSVGEEVSEKRRADTPAAR
;
A
#
# COMPACT_ATOMS: atom_id res chain seq x y z
N MET A 1 -43.07 6.02 18.90
CA MET A 1 -43.03 6.52 20.29
C MET A 1 -42.23 5.53 21.15
N SER A 2 -41.11 5.84 21.79
CA SER A 2 -39.98 6.70 21.49
C SER A 2 -38.83 6.10 22.30
N VAL A 3 -37.74 5.74 21.63
CA VAL A 3 -36.47 5.24 22.18
C VAL A 3 -35.90 6.20 23.24
N ARG A 4 -36.35 7.47 23.27
CA ARG A 4 -36.00 8.46 24.32
C ARG A 4 -36.49 8.10 25.73
N ARG A 5 -37.54 7.28 25.90
CA ARG A 5 -38.06 6.93 27.25
C ARG A 5 -37.27 5.83 27.96
N ARG A 6 -36.48 5.02 27.26
CA ARG A 6 -35.59 4.02 27.89
C ARG A 6 -34.23 4.61 28.25
N LEU A 7 -33.72 5.56 27.48
CA LEU A 7 -32.48 6.31 27.80
C LEU A 7 -32.63 7.26 28.99
N SER A 8 -33.81 7.86 29.20
CA SER A 8 -34.05 8.78 30.32
C SER A 8 -34.19 8.08 31.68
N ALA A 9 -34.55 6.79 31.70
CA ALA A 9 -34.62 6.01 32.95
C ALA A 9 -33.25 5.53 33.44
N TRP A 10 -32.25 5.43 32.55
CA TRP A 10 -30.89 5.02 32.92
C TRP A 10 -30.06 6.21 33.42
N VAL A 11 -30.28 7.42 32.87
CA VAL A 11 -29.61 8.66 33.30
C VAL A 11 -30.07 9.14 34.69
N ALA A 12 -31.25 8.73 35.16
CA ALA A 12 -31.79 9.16 36.46
C ALA A 12 -31.37 8.29 37.67
N GLY A 13 -30.65 7.19 37.46
CA GLY A 13 -30.34 6.20 38.50
C GLY A 13 -29.02 6.40 39.26
N LEU A 14 -28.19 7.38 38.89
CA LEU A 14 -26.82 7.53 39.43
C LEU A 14 -26.68 8.56 40.57
N GLY A 15 -27.78 8.94 41.21
CA GLY A 15 -27.76 9.81 42.39
C GLY A 15 -27.73 9.01 43.70
N GLY A 16 -26.54 8.68 44.20
CA GLY A 16 -26.38 8.03 45.51
C GLY A 16 -24.94 8.03 46.02
N ASP A 17 -24.59 9.09 46.76
CA ASP A 17 -23.30 9.27 47.44
C ASP A 17 -22.91 8.08 48.34
N LYS A 18 -21.67 7.58 48.17
CA LYS A 18 -20.79 7.21 49.28
C LYS A 18 -19.35 7.65 48.96
N ALA A 19 -18.86 8.56 49.80
CA ALA A 19 -17.53 9.14 49.73
C ALA A 19 -16.43 8.11 50.04
N SER A 20 -15.46 7.95 49.12
CA SER A 20 -14.08 7.58 49.43
C SER A 20 -13.11 8.05 48.33
N SER A 21 -12.10 8.82 48.73
CA SER A 21 -10.93 9.32 47.98
C SER A 21 -11.17 9.94 46.58
N ARG A 22 -11.31 11.27 46.53
CA ARG A 22 -11.41 12.04 45.28
C ARG A 22 -10.10 11.98 44.48
N GLY A 23 -10.07 11.17 43.42
CA GLY A 23 -9.13 11.27 42.31
C GLY A 23 -9.36 12.57 41.50
N SER A 24 -8.52 12.81 40.50
CA SER A 24 -8.45 14.06 39.70
C SER A 24 -9.73 14.47 38.94
N GLY A 25 -10.81 13.68 39.02
CA GLY A 25 -12.07 13.88 38.31
C GLY A 25 -12.00 13.56 36.81
N LYS A 26 -10.84 13.08 36.32
CA LYS A 26 -10.58 12.79 34.91
C LYS A 26 -10.71 11.30 34.60
N THR A 27 -11.18 10.99 33.39
CA THR A 27 -11.37 9.62 32.87
C THR A 27 -10.36 9.31 31.77
N ILE A 28 -9.67 8.18 31.87
CA ILE A 28 -8.78 7.64 30.83
C ILE A 28 -9.51 6.53 30.07
N TYR A 29 -9.71 6.73 28.78
CA TYR A 29 -10.13 5.70 27.83
C TYR A 29 -8.88 5.02 27.27
N LEU A 30 -8.57 3.85 27.81
CA LEU A 30 -7.43 3.02 27.45
C LEU A 30 -7.83 2.07 26.32
N HIS A 31 -7.54 2.47 25.09
CA HIS A 31 -7.75 1.64 23.90
C HIS A 31 -6.61 0.61 23.77
N ILE A 32 -6.95 -0.66 23.96
CA ILE A 32 -6.05 -1.81 23.89
C ILE A 32 -6.25 -2.64 22.60
N GLY A 33 -6.73 -1.99 21.52
CA GLY A 33 -7.28 -2.66 20.34
C GLY A 33 -6.39 -3.75 19.77
N HIS A 34 -7.03 -4.85 19.32
CA HIS A 34 -6.32 -6.00 18.78
C HIS A 34 -5.45 -5.69 17.57
N TYR A 35 -4.36 -6.44 17.42
CA TYR A 35 -3.63 -6.41 16.16
C TYR A 35 -4.61 -6.62 15.01
N LYS A 36 -4.51 -5.76 13.98
CA LYS A 36 -5.39 -5.78 12.81
C LYS A 36 -6.86 -5.41 13.07
N THR A 37 -7.14 -4.51 14.02
CA THR A 37 -8.48 -3.91 14.22
C THR A 37 -8.54 -2.42 13.86
N GLY A 38 -7.79 -1.97 12.85
CA GLY A 38 -7.84 -0.55 12.41
C GLY A 38 -7.10 0.44 13.33
N THR A 39 -6.36 -0.07 14.33
CA THR A 39 -5.66 0.73 15.35
C THR A 39 -4.76 1.83 14.79
N SER A 40 -3.97 1.56 13.74
CA SER A 40 -3.09 2.56 13.11
C SER A 40 -3.86 3.72 12.48
N ALA A 41 -5.02 3.45 11.86
CA ALA A 41 -5.88 4.48 11.30
C ALA A 41 -6.52 5.35 12.39
N LEU A 42 -6.98 4.71 13.47
CA LEU A 42 -7.50 5.41 14.64
C LEU A 42 -6.42 6.30 15.28
N GLN A 43 -5.22 5.78 15.53
CA GLN A 43 -4.10 6.52 16.13
C GLN A 43 -3.66 7.70 15.27
N ALA A 44 -3.51 7.51 13.96
CA ALA A 44 -3.16 8.58 13.03
C ALA A 44 -4.23 9.70 13.04
N TYR A 45 -5.51 9.31 13.05
CA TYR A 45 -6.61 10.26 13.16
C TYR A 45 -6.56 11.05 14.47
N LEU A 46 -6.50 10.37 15.62
CA LEU A 46 -6.45 11.01 16.93
C LEU A 46 -5.25 11.96 17.07
N GLY A 47 -4.10 11.59 16.50
CA GLY A 47 -2.89 12.41 16.46
C GLY A 47 -3.03 13.67 15.62
N LYS A 48 -3.72 13.60 14.47
CA LYS A 48 -3.91 14.73 13.54
C LYS A 48 -5.02 15.68 13.98
N HIS A 49 -6.03 15.19 14.71
CA HIS A 49 -7.24 15.94 15.07
C HIS A 49 -7.29 16.38 16.55
N THR A 50 -6.13 16.58 17.18
CA THR A 50 -6.03 16.92 18.61
C THR A 50 -6.83 18.17 19.00
N ASP A 51 -6.82 19.23 18.21
CA ASP A 51 -7.56 20.46 18.51
C ASP A 51 -9.08 20.26 18.45
N ALA A 52 -9.56 19.43 17.52
CA ALA A 52 -10.99 19.10 17.41
C ALA A 52 -11.44 18.23 18.59
N LEU A 53 -10.60 17.29 19.03
CA LEU A 53 -10.84 16.49 20.23
C LEU A 53 -10.88 17.37 21.49
N ARG A 54 -9.96 18.33 21.62
CA ARG A 54 -9.93 19.27 22.75
C ARG A 54 -11.18 20.13 22.81
N ALA A 55 -11.70 20.58 21.67
CA ALA A 55 -12.97 21.31 21.60
C ALA A 55 -14.17 20.49 22.14
N HIS A 56 -14.06 19.16 22.14
CA HIS A 56 -15.04 18.24 22.71
C HIS A 56 -14.68 17.72 24.11
N GLY A 57 -13.63 18.27 24.75
CA GLY A 57 -13.20 17.90 26.09
C GLY A 57 -12.37 16.61 26.17
N TYR A 58 -11.68 16.25 25.08
CA TYR A 58 -10.80 15.08 25.01
C TYR A 58 -9.35 15.50 24.75
N LEU A 59 -8.43 14.97 25.55
CA LEU A 59 -6.99 15.04 25.32
C LEU A 59 -6.51 13.74 24.68
N TYR A 60 -5.75 13.84 23.60
CA TYR A 60 -4.89 12.76 23.10
C TYR A 60 -3.44 13.14 23.44
N PRO A 61 -2.85 12.63 24.54
CA PRO A 61 -1.59 13.14 25.10
C PRO A 61 -0.42 13.02 24.13
N ALA A 62 0.44 14.04 24.04
CA ALA A 62 1.66 13.96 23.22
C ALA A 62 2.78 13.17 23.91
N SER A 63 2.75 13.12 25.25
CA SER A 63 3.64 12.31 26.07
C SER A 63 3.42 10.80 25.85
N ALA A 64 4.46 10.03 26.19
CA ALA A 64 4.48 8.57 26.10
C ALA A 64 4.24 8.00 24.69
N ARG A 65 4.52 8.80 23.65
CA ARG A 65 4.56 8.36 22.26
C ARG A 65 6.00 8.18 21.80
N PRO A 66 6.35 7.03 21.19
CA PRO A 66 7.65 6.83 20.55
C PRO A 66 8.00 7.92 19.55
N VAL A 67 9.28 8.28 19.48
CA VAL A 67 9.81 9.24 18.51
C VAL A 67 9.60 8.72 17.09
N ASP A 68 9.91 7.44 16.89
CA ASP A 68 9.80 6.77 15.58
C ASP A 68 8.35 6.38 15.23
N ASN A 69 7.42 6.45 16.19
CA ASN A 69 6.00 6.24 15.97
C ASN A 69 5.14 7.16 16.86
N SER A 70 5.10 8.44 16.50
CA SER A 70 4.44 9.51 17.26
C SER A 70 2.91 9.49 17.24
N THR A 71 2.31 8.43 16.70
CA THR A 71 0.85 8.25 16.63
C THR A 71 0.30 7.32 17.72
N THR A 72 1.12 6.41 18.26
CA THR A 72 0.75 5.42 19.28
C THR A 72 1.30 5.79 20.66
N HIS A 73 0.66 5.35 21.74
CA HIS A 73 1.15 5.51 23.12
C HIS A 73 2.03 4.34 23.57
N GLY A 74 2.84 3.80 22.66
CA GLY A 74 3.61 2.57 22.84
C GLY A 74 4.62 2.61 23.99
N HIS A 75 5.09 3.80 24.42
CA HIS A 75 6.00 3.87 25.58
C HIS A 75 5.34 3.34 26.85
N LEU A 76 4.03 3.54 27.06
CA LEU A 76 3.34 3.09 28.27
C LEU A 76 3.40 1.56 28.43
N PRO A 77 2.89 0.74 27.49
CA PRO A 77 2.93 -0.71 27.61
C PRO A 77 4.34 -1.29 27.42
N LEU A 78 5.19 -0.74 26.54
CA LEU A 78 6.49 -1.35 26.27
C LEU A 78 7.48 -1.16 27.42
N THR A 79 7.51 0.02 28.05
CA THR A 79 8.42 0.25 29.19
C THR A 79 8.00 -0.54 30.43
N ILE A 80 6.70 -0.63 30.71
CA ILE A 80 6.21 -1.44 31.83
C ILE A 80 6.38 -2.95 31.55
N ALA A 81 6.17 -3.42 30.31
CA ALA A 81 6.45 -4.81 29.97
C ALA A 81 7.92 -5.16 30.21
N ARG A 82 8.83 -4.28 29.79
CA ARG A 82 10.28 -4.44 29.97
C ARG A 82 10.69 -4.53 31.44
N ASP A 83 10.09 -3.71 32.33
CA ASP A 83 10.32 -3.82 33.78
C ASP A 83 9.91 -5.19 34.35
N HIS A 84 9.00 -5.88 33.66
CA HIS A 84 8.53 -7.23 34.00
C HIS A 84 9.21 -8.34 33.19
N GLY A 85 10.33 -8.04 32.52
CA GLY A 85 11.19 -9.02 31.85
C GLY A 85 10.81 -9.32 30.40
N PHE A 86 9.95 -8.51 29.78
CA PHE A 86 9.66 -8.62 28.36
C PHE A 86 10.78 -8.01 27.51
N GLU A 87 11.25 -8.75 26.51
CA GLU A 87 12.12 -8.20 25.47
C GLU A 87 11.29 -7.38 24.49
N THR A 88 11.55 -6.07 24.43
CA THR A 88 10.79 -5.18 23.55
C THR A 88 11.03 -5.52 22.08
N PRO A 89 10.03 -5.28 21.19
CA PRO A 89 10.17 -5.62 19.78
C PRO A 89 11.35 -4.91 19.12
N PRO A 90 11.99 -5.50 18.09
CA PRO A 90 13.19 -4.93 17.46
C PRO A 90 13.02 -3.52 16.86
N TRP A 91 11.79 -3.16 16.50
CA TRP A 91 11.45 -1.82 15.99
C TRP A 91 11.36 -0.76 17.10
N TYR A 92 11.28 -1.17 18.36
CA TYR A 92 11.30 -0.28 19.51
C TYR A 92 12.72 -0.21 20.07
N THR A 93 13.47 0.82 19.67
CA THR A 93 14.90 0.97 20.01
C THR A 93 15.15 1.98 21.12
N GLU A 94 14.10 2.64 21.60
CA GLU A 94 14.21 3.70 22.60
C GLU A 94 14.41 3.12 24.01
N ASP A 95 15.47 3.59 24.69
CA ASP A 95 15.76 3.23 26.09
C ASP A 95 15.34 4.35 27.05
N VAL A 96 14.03 4.50 27.26
CA VAL A 96 13.45 5.49 28.17
C VAL A 96 12.98 4.85 29.48
N PRO A 97 13.32 5.38 30.68
CA PRO A 97 12.87 4.79 31.93
C PRO A 97 11.35 4.87 32.13
N THR A 98 10.74 3.78 32.60
CA THR A 98 9.28 3.67 32.83
C THR A 98 8.76 4.78 33.76
N ALA A 99 9.53 5.17 34.78
CA ALA A 99 9.15 6.26 35.68
C ALA A 99 9.03 7.60 34.94
N GLU A 100 10.00 7.93 34.09
CA GLU A 100 10.01 9.20 33.33
C GLU A 100 8.83 9.29 32.37
N VAL A 101 8.53 8.20 31.66
CA VAL A 101 7.38 8.10 30.75
C VAL A 101 6.06 8.39 31.50
N PHE A 102 5.82 7.70 32.61
CA PHE A 102 4.57 7.86 33.36
C PHE A 102 4.49 9.19 34.11
N ASP A 103 5.61 9.79 34.51
CA ASP A 103 5.62 11.09 35.18
C ASP A 103 5.35 12.22 34.17
N ALA A 104 5.98 12.19 32.99
CA ALA A 104 5.68 13.13 31.91
C ALA A 104 4.21 13.02 31.47
N PHE A 105 3.69 11.79 31.35
CA PHE A 105 2.30 11.52 31.03
C PHE A 105 1.32 12.09 32.06
N ARG A 106 1.57 11.85 33.35
CA ARG A 106 0.72 12.38 34.42
C ARG A 106 0.80 13.90 34.53
N ASP A 107 1.96 14.49 34.30
CA ASP A 107 2.13 15.93 34.32
C ASP A 107 1.39 16.63 33.18
N GLU A 108 1.40 16.06 31.98
CA GLU A 108 0.59 16.57 30.85
C GLU A 108 -0.90 16.53 31.20
N ILE A 109 -1.41 15.38 31.67
CA ILE A 109 -2.82 15.22 32.01
C ILE A 109 -3.26 16.17 33.12
N LYS A 110 -2.42 16.39 34.15
CA LYS A 110 -2.74 17.32 35.25
C LYS A 110 -2.83 18.78 34.78
N ARG A 111 -2.03 19.18 33.79
CA ARG A 111 -2.03 20.55 33.24
C ARG A 111 -3.17 20.77 32.24
N ALA A 112 -3.62 19.71 31.59
CA ALA A 112 -4.69 19.74 30.61
C ALA A 112 -6.05 20.07 31.26
N PRO A 113 -6.85 21.01 30.72
CA PRO A 113 -8.20 21.27 31.20
C PRO A 113 -9.20 20.16 30.86
N GLU A 114 -8.92 19.33 29.85
CA GLU A 114 -9.84 18.33 29.31
C GLU A 114 -10.14 17.21 30.34
N PRO A 115 -11.42 16.89 30.59
CA PRO A 115 -11.80 15.86 31.56
C PRO A 115 -11.55 14.43 31.07
N ASN A 116 -11.51 14.20 29.76
CA ASN A 116 -11.35 12.88 29.16
C ASN A 116 -10.00 12.75 28.46
N ILE A 117 -9.34 11.60 28.63
CA ILE A 117 -8.03 11.31 28.05
C ILE A 117 -8.15 10.06 27.21
N ILE A 118 -7.68 10.10 25.97
CA ILE A 118 -7.62 8.93 25.09
C ILE A 118 -6.17 8.45 25.05
N VAL A 119 -5.96 7.18 25.40
CA VAL A 119 -4.68 6.48 25.27
C VAL A 119 -4.90 5.32 24.32
N SER A 120 -4.03 5.14 23.34
CA SER A 120 -4.21 4.09 22.32
C SER A 120 -2.88 3.43 21.99
N SER A 121 -2.81 2.11 22.19
CA SER A 121 -1.72 1.25 21.73
C SER A 121 -2.17 -0.21 21.67
N GLU A 122 -1.88 -0.90 20.58
CA GLU A 122 -2.06 -2.34 20.42
C GLU A 122 -1.10 -3.14 21.32
N GLU A 123 0.02 -2.53 21.73
CA GLU A 123 1.02 -3.14 22.60
C GLU A 123 0.48 -3.41 24.02
N PHE A 124 -0.64 -2.79 24.40
CA PHE A 124 -1.34 -3.13 25.65
C PHE A 124 -1.83 -4.58 25.68
N ILE A 125 -2.04 -5.22 24.53
CA ILE A 125 -2.36 -6.66 24.50
C ILE A 125 -1.20 -7.51 24.97
N GLN A 126 0.04 -7.11 24.68
CA GLN A 126 1.21 -7.88 25.10
C GLN A 126 1.26 -8.02 26.62
N LEU A 127 0.84 -7.01 27.38
CA LEU A 127 0.76 -7.08 28.84
C LEU A 127 -0.10 -8.25 29.33
N ALA A 128 -1.23 -8.49 28.66
CA ALA A 128 -2.10 -9.60 28.97
C ALA A 128 -1.58 -10.95 28.44
N MET A 129 -0.58 -10.95 27.57
CA MET A 129 0.02 -12.16 26.99
C MET A 129 1.33 -12.58 27.70
N LEU A 130 1.83 -11.79 28.65
CA LEU A 130 2.99 -12.16 29.47
C LEU A 130 2.65 -13.26 30.47
N GLU A 131 3.65 -14.08 30.81
CA GLU A 131 3.53 -15.15 31.81
C GLU A 131 3.07 -14.63 33.20
N LYS A 132 3.37 -13.37 33.52
CA LYS A 132 2.96 -12.68 34.76
C LYS A 132 2.00 -11.51 34.47
N ALA A 133 1.01 -11.74 33.62
CA ALA A 133 0.04 -10.73 33.19
C ALA A 133 -0.62 -10.00 34.38
N GLU A 134 -0.98 -10.70 35.46
CA GLU A 134 -1.64 -10.10 36.62
C GLU A 134 -0.74 -9.08 37.32
N ALA A 135 0.57 -9.36 37.41
CA ALA A 135 1.53 -8.48 38.06
C ALA A 135 1.76 -7.20 37.25
N VAL A 136 1.94 -7.32 35.93
CA VAL A 136 2.17 -6.16 35.06
C VAL A 136 0.91 -5.29 34.91
N LEU A 137 -0.28 -5.91 34.85
CA LEU A 137 -1.54 -5.17 34.80
C LEU A 137 -1.86 -4.50 36.15
N ALA A 138 -1.51 -5.13 37.28
CA ALA A 138 -1.60 -4.49 38.59
C ALA A 138 -0.65 -3.27 38.70
N ASP A 139 0.56 -3.36 38.15
CA ASP A 139 1.48 -2.23 38.06
C ASP A 139 0.90 -1.11 37.17
N LEU A 140 0.35 -1.45 36.00
CA LEU A 140 -0.34 -0.48 35.14
C LEU A 140 -1.48 0.22 35.90
N LYS A 141 -2.33 -0.52 36.60
CA LYS A 141 -3.41 0.04 37.43
C LYS A 141 -2.88 0.94 38.54
N ALA A 142 -1.79 0.56 39.21
CA ALA A 142 -1.17 1.39 40.24
C ALA A 142 -0.61 2.70 39.66
N ARG A 143 -0.05 2.67 38.45
CA ARG A 143 0.46 3.86 37.77
C ARG A 143 -0.65 4.77 37.24
N LEU A 144 -1.81 4.23 36.92
CA LEU A 144 -3.00 4.99 36.55
C LEU A 144 -3.88 5.37 37.75
N ALA A 145 -3.41 5.13 38.99
CA ALA A 145 -4.16 5.48 40.19
C ALA A 145 -4.46 6.99 40.26
N GLY A 146 -5.70 7.31 40.62
CA GLY A 146 -6.19 8.70 40.68
C GLY A 146 -6.95 9.16 39.43
N PHE A 147 -7.10 8.28 38.43
CA PHE A 147 -7.98 8.44 37.27
C PHE A 147 -9.08 7.37 37.29
N ASP A 148 -10.23 7.68 36.70
CA ASP A 148 -11.24 6.67 36.34
C ASP A 148 -10.81 6.04 35.01
N VAL A 149 -10.57 4.74 34.97
CA VAL A 149 -10.01 4.07 33.77
C VAL A 149 -11.09 3.21 33.13
N LYS A 150 -11.36 3.45 31.85
CA LYS A 150 -12.23 2.65 30.99
C LYS A 150 -11.38 2.00 29.91
N VAL A 151 -11.31 0.67 29.88
CA VAL A 151 -10.60 -0.09 28.87
C VAL A 151 -11.52 -0.26 27.66
N VAL A 152 -11.05 0.08 26.47
CA VAL A 152 -11.77 -0.12 25.20
C VAL A 152 -11.06 -1.21 24.42
N PHE A 153 -11.68 -2.37 24.30
CA PHE A 153 -11.11 -3.55 23.64
C PHE A 153 -11.86 -3.86 22.34
N TYR A 154 -11.20 -3.66 21.21
CA TYR A 154 -11.69 -4.15 19.92
C TYR A 154 -11.38 -5.62 19.74
N ILE A 155 -12.41 -6.41 19.47
CA ILE A 155 -12.30 -7.83 19.12
C ILE A 155 -12.51 -8.05 17.63
N ARG A 156 -11.89 -9.09 17.07
CA ARG A 156 -12.06 -9.48 15.68
C ARG A 156 -12.38 -10.97 15.58
N GLU A 157 -13.28 -11.34 14.67
CA GLU A 157 -13.62 -12.74 14.42
C GLU A 157 -12.33 -13.58 14.17
N PRO A 158 -12.12 -14.70 14.90
CA PRO A 158 -10.86 -15.43 14.93
C PRO A 158 -10.32 -15.85 13.57
N PHE A 159 -11.16 -16.30 12.64
CA PHE A 159 -10.70 -16.70 11.31
C PHE A 159 -10.29 -15.49 10.46
N SER A 160 -11.04 -14.40 10.53
CA SER A 160 -10.70 -13.11 9.93
C SER A 160 -9.40 -12.54 10.51
N LEU A 161 -9.19 -12.66 11.82
CA LEU A 161 -7.97 -12.27 12.51
C LEU A 161 -6.78 -13.13 12.07
N LEU A 162 -6.93 -14.46 12.03
CA LEU A 162 -5.91 -15.40 11.58
C LEU A 162 -5.44 -15.10 10.15
N LYS A 163 -6.37 -14.93 9.20
CA LYS A 163 -6.04 -14.54 7.81
C LYS A 163 -5.29 -13.21 7.75
N SER A 164 -5.77 -12.21 8.50
CA SER A 164 -5.14 -10.89 8.52
C SER A 164 -3.77 -10.89 9.17
N TRP A 165 -3.56 -11.73 10.19
CA TRP A 165 -2.29 -11.88 10.88
C TRP A 165 -1.30 -12.65 10.03
N PHE A 166 -1.73 -13.75 9.39
CA PHE A 166 -0.92 -14.48 8.41
C PHE A 166 -0.46 -13.56 7.26
N ASN A 167 -1.34 -12.71 6.73
CA ASN A 167 -0.95 -11.72 5.73
C ASN A 167 0.11 -10.76 6.28
N GLU A 168 -0.06 -10.26 7.50
CA GLU A 168 0.85 -9.29 8.09
C GLU A 168 2.25 -9.84 8.37
N VAL A 169 2.35 -11.00 9.01
CA VAL A 169 3.66 -11.60 9.31
C VAL A 169 4.44 -11.86 8.03
N ASN A 170 3.73 -12.15 6.94
CA ASN A 170 4.28 -12.33 5.62
C ASN A 170 4.43 -11.03 4.82
N LYS A 171 4.30 -9.83 5.41
CA LYS A 171 4.77 -8.56 4.79
C LYS A 171 6.23 -8.27 5.09
N GLY A 172 6.73 -8.73 6.23
CA GLY A 172 8.13 -8.60 6.63
C GLY A 172 9.11 -9.36 5.71
N PRO A 173 10.42 -9.25 5.97
CA PRO A 173 11.43 -9.94 5.15
C PRO A 173 11.40 -11.47 5.32
N TRP A 174 10.76 -11.97 6.38
CA TRP A 174 10.70 -13.40 6.71
C TRP A 174 9.35 -14.02 6.33
N GLY A 175 9.37 -15.15 5.63
CA GLY A 175 8.21 -15.99 5.36
C GLY A 175 7.95 -16.94 6.53
N SER A 176 6.68 -17.10 6.89
CA SER A 176 6.19 -18.10 7.85
C SER A 176 6.06 -19.50 7.21
N GLN A 177 5.65 -20.51 7.99
CA GLN A 177 5.22 -21.82 7.47
C GLN A 177 3.88 -21.70 6.71
N ASN A 178 3.43 -22.78 6.07
CA ASN A 178 2.15 -22.78 5.35
C ASN A 178 0.96 -22.52 6.31
N PHE A 179 -0.20 -22.15 5.76
CA PHE A 179 -1.30 -21.64 6.57
C PHE A 179 -1.81 -22.61 7.66
N PRO A 180 -2.00 -23.93 7.39
CA PRO A 180 -2.44 -24.87 8.42
C PRO A 180 -1.41 -25.05 9.52
N THR A 181 -0.12 -25.16 9.18
CA THR A 181 0.96 -25.29 10.17
C THR A 181 1.10 -24.01 10.99
N PHE A 182 1.02 -22.85 10.33
CA PHE A 182 1.01 -21.56 10.99
C PHE A 182 -0.11 -21.47 12.02
N PHE A 183 -1.34 -21.88 11.67
CA PHE A 183 -2.45 -21.96 12.62
C PHE A 183 -2.16 -22.96 13.75
N ALA A 184 -1.64 -24.15 13.44
CA ALA A 184 -1.36 -25.20 14.41
C ALA A 184 -0.36 -24.76 15.50
N ILE A 185 0.61 -23.92 15.16
CA ILE A 185 1.60 -23.38 16.13
C ILE A 185 1.20 -22.05 16.77
N HIS A 186 0.16 -21.37 16.25
CA HIS A 186 -0.22 -20.04 16.73
C HIS A 186 -0.80 -20.04 18.15
N HIS A 187 -0.64 -18.96 18.91
CA HIS A 187 -1.11 -18.90 20.30
C HIS A 187 -2.64 -18.85 20.39
N GLU A 188 -3.24 -19.68 21.24
CA GLU A 188 -4.72 -19.80 21.36
C GLU A 188 -5.36 -18.55 21.97
N ASP A 189 -4.78 -17.97 23.03
CA ASP A 189 -5.29 -16.71 23.64
C ASP A 189 -5.36 -15.55 22.66
N PHE A 190 -4.43 -15.49 21.69
CA PHE A 190 -4.39 -14.43 20.69
C PHE A 190 -5.60 -14.47 19.76
N LEU A 191 -6.08 -15.67 19.41
CA LEU A 191 -7.25 -15.81 18.54
C LEU A 191 -8.55 -15.80 19.34
N SER A 192 -8.56 -16.45 20.52
CA SER A 192 -9.74 -16.55 21.36
C SER A 192 -10.13 -15.23 22.03
N GLN A 193 -9.15 -14.36 22.33
CA GLN A 193 -9.29 -13.00 22.87
C GLN A 193 -9.96 -12.88 24.26
N GLU A 194 -10.74 -13.87 24.69
CA GLU A 194 -11.37 -13.93 26.01
C GLU A 194 -10.36 -13.91 27.16
N PRO A 195 -9.23 -14.63 27.11
CA PRO A 195 -8.24 -14.57 28.17
C PRO A 195 -7.63 -13.16 28.33
N ILE A 196 -7.43 -12.45 27.23
CA ILE A 196 -6.96 -11.06 27.22
C ILE A 196 -7.98 -10.15 27.92
N TRP A 197 -9.25 -10.23 27.50
CA TRP A 197 -10.33 -9.48 28.12
C TRP A 197 -10.46 -9.79 29.61
N ARG A 198 -10.42 -11.07 29.99
CA ARG A 198 -10.57 -11.55 31.37
C ARG A 198 -9.51 -10.94 32.27
N ARG A 199 -8.24 -10.96 31.87
CA ARG A 199 -7.11 -10.39 32.63
C ARG A 199 -7.29 -8.89 32.87
N TYR A 200 -7.77 -8.14 31.87
CA TYR A 200 -8.10 -6.72 32.05
C TYR A 200 -9.34 -6.52 32.95
N ALA A 201 -10.39 -7.33 32.78
CA ALA A 201 -11.61 -7.26 33.58
C ALA A 201 -11.36 -7.58 35.06
N ASP A 202 -10.51 -8.56 35.38
CA ASP A 202 -10.15 -8.92 36.75
C ASP A 202 -9.39 -7.79 37.47
N VAL A 203 -8.60 -7.02 36.72
CA VAL A 203 -7.82 -5.91 37.27
C VAL A 203 -8.61 -4.61 37.31
N PHE A 204 -9.28 -4.22 36.23
CA PHE A 204 -9.95 -2.92 36.10
C PHE A 204 -11.45 -2.96 36.44
N GLY A 205 -12.05 -4.15 36.55
CA GLY A 205 -13.49 -4.35 36.74
C GLY A 205 -14.19 -4.60 35.41
N GLU A 206 -15.08 -5.60 35.37
CA GLU A 206 -15.83 -6.00 34.17
C GLU A 206 -16.65 -4.83 33.59
N GLU A 207 -17.25 -4.02 34.46
CA GLU A 207 -18.01 -2.83 34.10
C GLU A 207 -17.17 -1.70 33.48
N ASN A 208 -15.84 -1.80 33.59
CA ASN A 208 -14.89 -0.84 33.06
C ASN A 208 -14.22 -1.30 31.77
N VAL A 209 -14.59 -2.48 31.24
CA VAL A 209 -14.08 -2.97 29.95
C VAL A 209 -15.20 -2.94 28.90
N ILE A 210 -15.09 -2.00 27.97
CA ILE A 210 -15.97 -1.83 26.81
C ILE A 210 -15.46 -2.72 25.69
N VAL A 211 -16.29 -3.66 25.21
CA VAL A 211 -15.94 -4.57 24.12
C VAL A 211 -16.62 -4.11 22.84
N LEU A 212 -15.83 -3.88 21.78
CA LEU A 212 -16.30 -3.43 20.48
C LEU A 212 -15.95 -4.44 19.39
N THR A 213 -16.87 -4.73 18.48
CA THR A 213 -16.61 -5.64 17.37
C THR A 213 -16.00 -4.90 16.18
N TYR A 214 -14.83 -5.32 15.71
CA TYR A 214 -14.22 -4.78 14.50
C TYR A 214 -15.02 -5.17 13.25
N LYS A 215 -15.73 -4.20 12.67
CA LYS A 215 -16.66 -4.44 11.54
C LYS A 215 -16.74 -3.34 10.49
N LYS A 216 -16.16 -2.17 10.77
CA LYS A 216 -16.16 -1.00 9.87
C LYS A 216 -14.73 -0.61 9.51
N LEU A 217 -14.59 0.18 8.45
CA LEU A 217 -13.32 0.69 7.96
C LEU A 217 -13.36 2.22 7.89
N GLY A 218 -12.19 2.86 7.81
CA GLY A 218 -12.06 4.30 7.58
C GLY A 218 -12.79 5.17 8.62
N SER A 219 -13.48 6.21 8.16
CA SER A 219 -14.19 7.18 9.01
C SER A 219 -15.25 6.54 9.90
N GLU A 220 -15.92 5.48 9.44
CA GLU A 220 -16.97 4.83 10.21
C GLU A 220 -16.42 4.08 11.43
N HIS A 221 -15.25 3.45 11.32
CA HIS A 221 -14.56 2.82 12.45
C HIS A 221 -14.16 3.85 13.51
N ILE A 222 -13.64 5.01 13.06
CA ILE A 222 -13.28 6.11 13.95
C ILE A 222 -14.51 6.68 14.65
N ALA A 223 -15.61 6.87 13.91
CA ALA A 223 -16.87 7.38 14.46
C ALA A 223 -17.45 6.42 15.50
N GLU A 224 -17.33 5.10 15.29
CA GLU A 224 -17.76 4.09 16.25
C GLU A 224 -16.94 4.16 17.56
N PHE A 225 -15.61 4.25 17.47
CA PHE A 225 -14.76 4.42 18.64
C PHE A 225 -15.11 5.71 19.42
N LEU A 226 -15.21 6.84 18.72
CA LEU A 226 -15.57 8.12 19.33
C LEU A 226 -16.96 8.07 19.97
N GLY A 227 -17.92 7.44 19.31
CA GLY A 227 -19.26 7.22 19.87
C GLY A 227 -19.26 6.35 21.12
N ALA A 228 -18.46 5.27 21.14
CA ALA A 228 -18.35 4.35 22.27
C ALA A 228 -17.78 5.02 23.52
N ILE A 229 -16.86 5.97 23.37
CA ILE A 229 -16.32 6.76 24.49
C ILE A 229 -17.16 8.01 24.81
N GLY A 230 -18.24 8.28 24.06
CA GLY A 230 -19.10 9.44 24.26
C GLY A 230 -18.52 10.77 23.75
N CYS A 231 -17.61 10.72 22.77
CA CYS A 231 -17.10 11.91 22.08
C CYS A 231 -18.05 12.33 20.97
N GLY A 232 -18.54 13.58 21.01
CA GLY A 232 -19.47 14.12 20.01
C GLY A 232 -18.81 14.54 18.69
N HIS A 233 -17.50 14.35 18.55
CA HIS A 233 -16.76 14.71 17.35
C HIS A 233 -17.09 13.77 16.19
N VAL A 234 -17.44 14.33 15.04
CA VAL A 234 -17.77 13.57 13.82
C VAL A 234 -16.57 13.60 12.87
N PRO A 235 -16.03 12.44 12.45
CA PRO A 235 -14.92 12.41 11.50
C PRO A 235 -15.30 12.95 10.12
N GLU A 236 -14.53 13.92 9.61
CA GLU A 236 -14.66 14.48 8.25
C GLU A 236 -13.54 13.98 7.32
N GLY A 237 -13.88 13.61 6.08
CA GLY A 237 -12.93 13.20 5.03
C GLY A 237 -12.99 11.70 4.64
N GLU A 238 -12.54 11.36 3.44
CA GLU A 238 -12.29 9.98 3.02
C GLU A 238 -10.92 9.53 3.54
N PHE A 239 -10.91 8.48 4.36
CA PHE A 239 -9.68 7.89 4.89
C PHE A 239 -9.34 6.64 4.09
N GLY A 240 -8.28 6.71 3.30
CA GLY A 240 -7.75 5.55 2.59
C GLY A 240 -7.30 4.45 3.54
N LEU A 241 -7.35 3.20 3.07
CA LEU A 241 -6.77 2.07 3.78
C LEU A 241 -5.26 2.30 3.94
N ILE A 242 -4.79 2.54 5.17
CA ILE A 242 -3.37 2.75 5.48
C ILE A 242 -2.54 1.49 5.16
N HIS A 243 -3.15 0.31 5.27
CA HIS A 243 -2.54 -0.96 4.94
C HIS A 243 -3.51 -1.84 4.14
N THR A 244 -3.17 -2.14 2.89
CA THR A 244 -3.85 -3.15 2.10
C THR A 244 -3.29 -4.53 2.43
N ALA A 245 -4.18 -5.54 2.43
CA ALA A 245 -3.75 -6.93 2.49
C ALA A 245 -3.11 -7.32 1.16
N GLN A 246 -2.07 -8.15 1.19
CA GLN A 246 -1.57 -8.78 -0.04
C GLN A 246 -2.69 -9.63 -0.66
N PRO A 247 -2.91 -9.59 -1.99
CA PRO A 247 -3.91 -10.42 -2.66
C PRO A 247 -3.66 -11.90 -2.41
N ILE A 248 -4.73 -12.69 -2.26
CA ILE A 248 -4.61 -14.15 -2.05
C ILE A 248 -3.87 -14.83 -3.21
N GLN A 249 -4.01 -14.28 -4.43
CA GLN A 249 -3.37 -14.74 -5.66
C GLN A 249 -1.84 -14.71 -5.58
N THR A 250 -1.28 -13.80 -4.78
CA THR A 250 0.18 -13.62 -4.68
C THR A 250 0.73 -13.90 -3.29
N LEU A 251 -0.11 -14.05 -2.26
CA LEU A 251 0.32 -14.17 -0.87
C LEU A 251 1.26 -15.36 -0.66
N GLU A 252 0.91 -16.54 -1.16
CA GLU A 252 1.72 -17.75 -0.98
C GLU A 252 3.03 -17.69 -1.77
N LEU A 253 2.99 -17.17 -3.00
CA LEU A 253 4.17 -16.91 -3.81
C LEU A 253 5.12 -15.92 -3.11
N CYS A 254 4.59 -14.79 -2.63
CA CYS A 254 5.36 -13.79 -1.89
C CYS A 254 5.94 -14.37 -0.60
N ARG A 255 5.20 -15.23 0.12
CA ARG A 255 5.70 -15.93 1.32
C ARG A 255 6.89 -16.83 0.98
N LEU A 256 6.79 -17.59 -0.11
CA LEU A 256 7.85 -18.50 -0.56
C LEU A 256 9.04 -17.79 -1.23
N ALA A 257 8.89 -16.53 -1.64
CA ALA A 257 9.99 -15.71 -2.15
C ALA A 257 10.82 -15.02 -1.04
N LYS A 258 10.39 -15.07 0.23
CA LYS A 258 11.04 -14.42 1.38
C LYS A 258 12.12 -15.29 2.03
N ASP A 259 12.96 -14.66 2.83
CA ASP A 259 13.89 -15.37 3.72
C ASP A 259 13.11 -16.22 4.74
N ARG A 260 13.66 -17.33 5.21
CA ARG A 260 12.98 -18.22 6.16
C ARG A 260 13.92 -18.74 7.23
N HIS A 261 13.38 -18.98 8.42
CA HIS A 261 14.10 -19.64 9.52
C HIS A 261 13.99 -21.17 9.47
N HIS A 262 13.13 -21.71 8.61
CA HIS A 262 12.86 -23.13 8.45
C HIS A 262 13.19 -23.58 7.02
N SER A 263 13.34 -24.89 6.81
CA SER A 263 13.60 -25.47 5.49
C SER A 263 12.43 -25.18 4.52
N TYR A 264 12.68 -25.33 3.23
CA TYR A 264 11.63 -25.23 2.22
C TYR A 264 10.51 -26.25 2.49
N GLU A 265 10.87 -27.48 2.84
CA GLU A 265 9.92 -28.53 3.22
C GLU A 265 9.06 -28.14 4.43
N GLN A 266 9.68 -27.66 5.51
CA GLN A 266 8.96 -27.13 6.68
C GLN A 266 8.10 -25.89 6.37
N ALA A 267 8.40 -25.18 5.28
CA ALA A 267 7.64 -24.01 4.84
C ALA A 267 6.40 -24.37 4.04
N THR A 268 6.40 -25.52 3.36
CA THR A 268 5.41 -25.87 2.33
C THR A 268 4.59 -27.10 2.70
N VAL A 269 5.14 -27.99 3.52
CA VAL A 269 4.47 -29.23 3.95
C VAL A 269 3.75 -28.99 5.27
N THR A 270 2.50 -29.45 5.33
CA THR A 270 1.62 -29.34 6.48
C THR A 270 2.09 -30.25 7.61
N ASP A 271 2.48 -29.63 8.73
CA ASP A 271 3.14 -30.29 9.85
C ASP A 271 2.33 -30.18 11.15
N PHE A 272 1.47 -31.18 11.38
CA PHE A 272 0.85 -31.50 12.66
C PHE A 272 0.49 -32.98 12.68
N GLU A 273 0.63 -33.67 13.81
CA GLU A 273 0.57 -35.14 13.87
C GLU A 273 -0.81 -35.72 13.49
N ASP A 274 -1.89 -35.10 13.97
CA ASP A 274 -3.27 -35.61 13.89
C ASP A 274 -4.28 -34.46 13.65
N VAL A 275 -5.30 -34.70 12.84
CA VAL A 275 -6.40 -33.76 12.60
C VAL A 275 -7.19 -33.43 13.88
N ASP A 276 -7.22 -34.33 14.88
CA ASP A 276 -7.86 -34.07 16.17
C ASP A 276 -7.20 -32.92 16.95
N VAL A 277 -5.92 -32.66 16.70
CA VAL A 277 -5.22 -31.49 17.26
C VAL A 277 -5.84 -30.20 16.70
N LEU A 278 -6.14 -30.18 15.40
CA LEU A 278 -6.76 -29.05 14.72
C LEU A 278 -8.19 -28.81 15.23
N ILE A 279 -9.00 -29.88 15.30
CA ILE A 279 -10.38 -29.83 15.80
C ILE A 279 -10.41 -29.30 17.24
N SER A 280 -9.62 -29.92 18.13
CA SER A 280 -9.59 -29.52 19.54
C SER A 280 -9.10 -28.10 19.73
N LYS A 281 -8.17 -27.62 18.89
CA LYS A 281 -7.67 -26.25 18.93
C LYS A 281 -8.73 -25.24 18.51
N VAL A 282 -9.50 -25.55 17.47
CA VAL A 282 -10.65 -24.72 17.07
C VAL A 282 -11.64 -24.58 18.22
N ASP A 283 -12.00 -25.67 18.89
CA ASP A 283 -12.95 -25.62 20.02
C ASP A 283 -12.45 -24.73 21.17
N ARG A 284 -11.16 -24.83 21.50
CA ARG A 284 -10.50 -23.97 22.52
C ARG A 284 -10.43 -22.50 22.12
N ILE A 285 -10.59 -22.16 20.84
CA ILE A 285 -10.58 -20.77 20.35
C ILE A 285 -12.01 -20.24 20.20
N SER A 286 -12.85 -20.94 19.44
CA SER A 286 -14.18 -20.49 19.05
C SER A 286 -15.14 -20.40 20.24
N GLY A 287 -15.06 -21.34 21.20
CA GLY A 287 -15.90 -21.33 22.39
C GLY A 287 -15.69 -20.08 23.25
N PRO A 288 -14.46 -19.82 23.75
CA PRO A 288 -14.17 -18.62 24.54
C PRO A 288 -14.41 -17.32 23.76
N TYR A 289 -14.06 -17.27 22.46
CA TYR A 289 -14.34 -16.11 21.64
C TYR A 289 -15.84 -15.81 21.55
N ASN A 290 -16.69 -16.82 21.32
CA ASN A 290 -18.15 -16.64 21.24
C ASN A 290 -18.74 -16.11 22.57
N ALA A 291 -18.19 -16.55 23.70
CA ALA A 291 -18.57 -16.04 25.02
C ALA A 291 -18.19 -14.55 25.17
N LEU A 292 -17.02 -14.13 24.67
CA LEU A 292 -16.62 -12.72 24.65
C LEU A 292 -17.45 -11.90 23.65
N ALA A 293 -17.66 -12.40 22.44
CA ALA A 293 -18.40 -11.71 21.38
C ALA A 293 -19.84 -11.40 21.77
N SER A 294 -20.45 -12.25 22.61
CA SER A 294 -21.79 -12.02 23.17
C SER A 294 -21.88 -10.78 24.07
N ARG A 295 -20.73 -10.21 24.48
CA ARG A 295 -20.62 -9.01 25.32
C ARG A 295 -20.30 -7.75 24.52
N ALA A 296 -20.00 -7.89 23.24
CA ALA A 296 -19.67 -6.78 22.36
C ALA A 296 -20.92 -5.98 21.97
N ASP A 297 -20.69 -4.81 21.39
CA ASP A 297 -21.74 -3.94 20.87
C ASP A 297 -22.60 -4.59 19.77
N GLU A 298 -21.99 -5.46 18.95
CA GLU A 298 -22.65 -6.31 17.97
C GLU A 298 -22.00 -7.69 17.95
N PRO A 299 -22.66 -8.73 18.49
CA PRO A 299 -22.09 -10.07 18.54
C PRO A 299 -21.84 -10.65 17.14
N ARG A 300 -20.59 -11.03 16.86
CA ARG A 300 -20.20 -11.84 15.70
C ARG A 300 -19.55 -13.11 16.18
N MET A 301 -20.20 -14.25 15.94
CA MET A 301 -19.69 -15.57 16.33
C MET A 301 -18.54 -16.00 15.42
N SER A 302 -17.70 -16.91 15.89
CA SER A 302 -16.56 -17.40 15.13
C SER A 302 -16.97 -18.26 13.94
N GLU A 303 -16.33 -18.00 12.80
CA GLU A 303 -16.38 -18.78 11.58
C GLU A 303 -15.18 -19.75 11.50
N LEU A 304 -14.29 -19.73 12.50
CA LEU A 304 -13.13 -20.60 12.56
C LEU A 304 -13.58 -22.06 12.74
N THR A 305 -13.30 -22.86 11.71
CA THR A 305 -13.52 -24.31 11.67
C THR A 305 -12.28 -24.98 11.07
N PRO A 306 -12.03 -26.28 11.33
CA PRO A 306 -10.98 -27.03 10.66
C PRO A 306 -11.13 -26.96 9.14
N LEU A 307 -12.38 -27.06 8.65
CA LEU A 307 -12.72 -26.94 7.24
C LEU A 307 -12.27 -25.59 6.68
N ALA A 308 -12.66 -24.47 7.30
CA ALA A 308 -12.29 -23.13 6.84
C ALA A 308 -10.76 -22.93 6.77
N VAL A 309 -9.99 -23.51 7.70
CA VAL A 309 -8.53 -23.45 7.67
C VAL A 309 -7.97 -24.18 6.45
N ILE A 310 -8.46 -25.39 6.17
CA ILE A 310 -8.00 -26.19 5.02
C ILE A 310 -8.47 -25.60 3.70
N GLU A 311 -9.69 -25.04 3.63
CA GLU A 311 -10.20 -24.39 2.43
C GLU A 311 -9.40 -23.13 2.06
N TYR A 312 -9.07 -22.31 3.06
CA TYR A 312 -8.20 -21.16 2.78
C TYR A 312 -6.79 -21.58 2.34
N HIS A 313 -6.25 -22.67 2.89
CA HIS A 313 -4.99 -23.24 2.41
C HIS A 313 -5.10 -23.77 0.98
N HIS A 314 -6.20 -24.44 0.65
CA HIS A 314 -6.48 -24.86 -0.72
C HIS A 314 -6.47 -23.67 -1.69
N ASP A 315 -7.13 -22.57 -1.36
CA ASP A 315 -7.15 -21.38 -2.21
C ASP A 315 -5.75 -20.79 -2.40
N LEU A 316 -4.91 -20.82 -1.36
CA LEU A 316 -3.49 -20.43 -1.44
C LEU A 316 -2.69 -21.37 -2.36
N GLN A 317 -2.93 -22.69 -2.29
CA GLN A 317 -2.24 -23.67 -3.14
C GLN A 317 -2.70 -23.60 -4.60
N VAL A 318 -3.99 -23.33 -4.87
CA VAL A 318 -4.49 -23.10 -6.24
C VAL A 318 -3.81 -21.89 -6.85
N ALA A 319 -3.80 -20.76 -6.14
CA ALA A 319 -3.11 -19.55 -6.57
C ALA A 319 -1.61 -19.79 -6.80
N LEU A 320 -0.97 -20.58 -5.94
CA LEU A 320 0.43 -20.97 -6.12
C LEU A 320 0.62 -21.78 -7.39
N ALA A 321 -0.18 -22.84 -7.60
CA ALA A 321 -0.09 -23.76 -8.73
C ALA A 321 -0.28 -23.08 -10.10
N GLU A 322 -1.02 -21.96 -10.15
CA GLU A 322 -1.15 -21.14 -11.36
C GLU A 322 0.17 -20.43 -11.74
N SER A 323 1.06 -20.22 -10.77
CA SER A 323 2.28 -19.41 -10.90
C SER A 323 3.58 -20.20 -10.74
N LEU A 324 3.58 -21.27 -9.94
CA LEU A 324 4.72 -22.11 -9.57
C LEU A 324 4.24 -23.50 -9.13
N ASP A 325 5.01 -24.54 -9.45
CA ASP A 325 4.70 -25.90 -8.97
C ASP A 325 4.73 -25.96 -7.42
N PRO A 326 3.65 -26.43 -6.78
CA PRO A 326 3.65 -26.67 -5.33
C PRO A 326 4.64 -27.76 -4.95
N ASN A 327 4.99 -27.85 -3.66
CA ASN A 327 5.86 -28.91 -3.19
C ASN A 327 5.14 -30.27 -3.30
N PRO A 328 5.66 -31.25 -4.07
CA PRO A 328 5.01 -32.53 -4.27
C PRO A 328 4.90 -33.38 -2.99
N ALA A 329 5.65 -33.05 -1.93
CA ALA A 329 5.53 -33.71 -0.63
C ALA A 329 4.25 -33.33 0.14
N GLU A 330 3.61 -32.20 -0.20
CA GLU A 330 2.36 -31.76 0.43
C GLU A 330 1.18 -32.67 0.06
N GLY A 331 1.18 -33.19 -1.17
CA GLY A 331 0.11 -34.05 -1.69
C GLY A 331 -0.12 -35.31 -0.85
N PRO A 332 0.90 -36.18 -0.72
CA PRO A 332 0.83 -37.36 0.13
C PRO A 332 0.47 -37.02 1.58
N ARG A 333 0.99 -35.91 2.12
CA ARG A 333 0.71 -35.51 3.50
C ARG A 333 -0.77 -35.17 3.72
N MET A 334 -1.35 -34.37 2.84
CA MET A 334 -2.76 -33.99 2.91
C MET A 334 -3.68 -35.19 2.64
N TYR A 335 -3.26 -36.13 1.80
CA TYR A 335 -3.96 -37.39 1.59
C TYR A 335 -3.99 -38.24 2.87
N GLU A 336 -2.87 -38.40 3.58
CA GLU A 336 -2.81 -39.12 4.85
C GLU A 336 -3.76 -38.52 5.90
N LEU A 337 -3.77 -37.19 6.03
CA LEU A 337 -4.66 -36.48 6.95
C LEU A 337 -6.14 -36.68 6.58
N ALA A 338 -6.48 -36.68 5.28
CA ALA A 338 -7.85 -36.91 4.83
C ALA A 338 -8.39 -38.29 5.30
N LEU A 339 -7.56 -39.33 5.21
CA LEU A 339 -7.94 -40.68 5.64
C LEU A 339 -8.22 -40.78 7.15
N GLN A 340 -7.67 -39.88 7.99
CA GLN A 340 -7.93 -39.87 9.44
C GLN A 340 -9.32 -39.35 9.80
N VAL A 341 -9.99 -38.64 8.90
CA VAL A 341 -11.26 -37.96 9.18
C VAL A 341 -12.39 -38.34 8.23
N GLU A 342 -12.13 -39.09 7.17
CA GLU A 342 -13.13 -39.43 6.14
C GLU A 342 -14.42 -40.07 6.67
N ASP A 343 -14.33 -40.90 7.72
CA ASP A 343 -15.48 -41.59 8.31
C ASP A 343 -16.32 -40.71 9.27
N ARG A 344 -15.80 -39.54 9.68
CA ARG A 344 -16.39 -38.71 10.76
C ARG A 344 -16.64 -37.25 10.38
N ASP A 345 -15.84 -36.69 9.48
CA ASP A 345 -15.97 -35.33 8.96
C ASP A 345 -15.63 -35.34 7.46
N PHE A 346 -16.60 -35.80 6.69
CA PHE A 346 -16.46 -35.97 5.25
C PHE A 346 -16.15 -34.65 4.51
N PRO A 347 -16.79 -33.50 4.81
CA PRO A 347 -16.41 -32.21 4.20
C PRO A 347 -14.96 -31.82 4.45
N LEU A 348 -14.43 -32.04 5.67
CA LEU A 348 -13.03 -31.77 5.98
C LEU A 348 -12.08 -32.69 5.20
N ALA A 349 -12.39 -33.99 5.15
CA ALA A 349 -11.61 -34.95 4.36
C ALA A 349 -11.57 -34.57 2.88
N MET A 350 -12.71 -34.13 2.32
CA MET A 350 -12.80 -33.63 0.96
C MET A 350 -11.91 -32.41 0.73
N ALA A 351 -11.93 -31.43 1.63
CA ALA A 351 -11.07 -30.25 1.51
C ALA A 351 -9.58 -30.62 1.51
N MET A 352 -9.18 -31.59 2.34
CA MET A 352 -7.81 -32.11 2.36
C MET A 352 -7.44 -32.83 1.06
N LEU A 353 -8.33 -33.66 0.51
CA LEU A 353 -8.12 -34.32 -0.79
C LEU A 353 -8.00 -33.32 -1.94
N ARG A 354 -8.72 -32.20 -1.90
CA ARG A 354 -8.56 -31.12 -2.89
C ARG A 354 -7.18 -30.49 -2.81
N VAL A 355 -6.68 -30.17 -1.61
CA VAL A 355 -5.29 -29.69 -1.43
C VAL A 355 -4.32 -30.73 -1.98
N ALA A 356 -4.50 -32.00 -1.60
CA ALA A 356 -3.63 -33.09 -2.00
C ALA A 356 -3.51 -33.21 -3.53
N HIS A 357 -4.65 -33.12 -4.23
CA HIS A 357 -4.70 -33.17 -5.69
C HIS A 357 -4.10 -31.92 -6.35
N THR A 358 -4.34 -30.74 -5.80
CA THR A 358 -3.77 -29.48 -6.31
C THR A 358 -2.24 -29.49 -6.22
N THR A 359 -1.66 -30.08 -5.17
CA THR A 359 -0.21 -30.11 -4.96
C THR A 359 0.50 -31.32 -5.57
N ASP A 360 -0.22 -32.41 -5.84
CA ASP A 360 0.30 -33.62 -6.48
C ASP A 360 -0.70 -34.19 -7.51
N PRO A 361 -0.94 -33.48 -8.63
CA PRO A 361 -1.96 -33.87 -9.62
C PRO A 361 -1.62 -35.16 -10.37
N GLY A 362 -0.35 -35.59 -10.36
CA GLY A 362 0.13 -36.80 -11.02
C GLY A 362 -0.16 -38.09 -10.23
N ASN A 363 -0.62 -37.99 -8.99
CA ASN A 363 -0.84 -39.13 -8.12
C ASN A 363 -2.21 -39.78 -8.36
N GLU A 364 -2.18 -40.97 -8.96
CA GLU A 364 -3.39 -41.70 -9.35
C GLU A 364 -4.27 -42.06 -8.15
N GLN A 365 -3.68 -42.43 -7.01
CA GLN A 365 -4.41 -42.79 -5.80
C GLN A 365 -5.20 -41.60 -5.22
N ILE A 366 -4.58 -40.41 -5.19
CA ILE A 366 -5.25 -39.17 -4.75
C ILE A 366 -6.41 -38.85 -5.68
N ARG A 367 -6.18 -38.90 -6.99
CA ARG A 367 -7.21 -38.63 -8.01
C ARG A 367 -8.40 -39.58 -7.91
N GLU A 368 -8.14 -40.89 -7.84
CA GLU A 368 -9.20 -41.90 -7.73
C GLU A 368 -10.05 -41.72 -6.47
N LYS A 369 -9.40 -41.44 -5.33
CA LYS A 369 -10.11 -41.19 -4.07
C LYS A 369 -10.96 -39.92 -4.15
N LEU A 370 -10.41 -38.83 -4.70
CA LEU A 370 -11.15 -37.57 -4.86
C LEU A 370 -12.37 -37.75 -5.78
N GLU A 371 -12.24 -38.46 -6.90
CA GLU A 371 -13.37 -38.75 -7.80
C GLU A 371 -14.41 -39.66 -7.16
N ALA A 372 -14.00 -40.68 -6.40
CA ALA A 372 -14.92 -41.52 -5.64
C ALA A 372 -15.73 -40.70 -4.63
N CYS A 373 -15.07 -39.81 -3.88
CA CYS A 373 -15.76 -38.96 -2.90
C CYS A 373 -16.67 -37.92 -3.58
N LYS A 374 -16.30 -37.38 -4.76
CA LYS A 374 -17.19 -36.50 -5.55
C LYS A 374 -18.44 -37.23 -6.03
N ALA A 375 -18.32 -38.49 -6.43
CA ALA A 375 -19.45 -39.31 -6.84
C ALA A 375 -20.43 -39.54 -5.67
N THR A 376 -19.93 -39.83 -4.47
CA THR A 376 -20.74 -39.94 -3.25
C THR A 376 -21.51 -38.65 -2.93
N LEU A 377 -20.85 -37.49 -3.03
CA LEU A 377 -21.53 -36.19 -2.83
C LEU A 377 -22.58 -35.90 -3.89
N ALA A 378 -22.35 -36.29 -5.15
CA ALA A 378 -23.33 -36.10 -6.22
C ALA A 378 -24.59 -36.95 -5.97
N GLU A 379 -24.43 -38.18 -5.48
CA GLU A 379 -25.53 -39.06 -5.08
C GLU A 379 -26.31 -38.51 -3.87
N GLU A 380 -25.61 -38.02 -2.83
CA GLU A 380 -26.23 -37.39 -1.65
C GLU A 380 -26.92 -36.06 -1.99
N ALA A 381 -26.32 -35.23 -2.85
CA ALA A 381 -26.90 -33.97 -3.30
C ALA A 381 -28.13 -34.19 -4.20
N GLU A 382 -28.15 -35.25 -5.02
CA GLU A 382 -29.35 -35.65 -5.76
C GLU A 382 -30.47 -36.13 -4.82
N GLU A 383 -30.16 -36.82 -3.72
CA GLU A 383 -31.13 -37.21 -2.68
C GLU A 383 -31.63 -36.00 -1.86
N GLU A 384 -30.76 -35.07 -1.48
CA GLU A 384 -31.13 -33.84 -0.79
C GLU A 384 -31.93 -32.89 -1.69
N GLU A 385 -31.57 -32.74 -2.96
CA GLU A 385 -32.31 -31.92 -3.92
C GLU A 385 -33.69 -32.52 -4.21
N LYS A 386 -33.82 -33.85 -4.16
CA LYS A 386 -35.10 -34.54 -4.21
C LYS A 386 -35.95 -34.28 -2.95
N CYS A 387 -35.36 -34.27 -1.76
CA CYS A 387 -36.05 -33.86 -0.52
C CYS A 387 -36.43 -32.37 -0.52
N ARG A 388 -35.55 -31.49 -1.00
CA ARG A 388 -35.74 -30.03 -1.02
C ARG A 388 -36.80 -29.62 -2.05
N LYS A 389 -36.91 -30.35 -3.17
CA LYS A 389 -38.02 -30.23 -4.15
C LYS A 389 -39.38 -30.70 -3.59
N GLU A 390 -39.39 -31.57 -2.58
CA GLU A 390 -40.61 -31.97 -1.86
C GLU A 390 -41.03 -30.93 -0.81
N GLU A 391 -40.06 -30.21 -0.19
CA GLU A 391 -40.33 -29.13 0.78
C GLU A 391 -40.69 -27.77 0.14
N GLN A 392 -40.16 -27.44 -1.04
CA GLN A 392 -40.45 -26.17 -1.74
C GLN A 392 -41.84 -26.10 -2.42
N ALA A 393 -42.67 -27.13 -2.28
CA ALA A 393 -44.06 -27.15 -2.76
C ALA A 393 -45.05 -26.37 -1.86
N ALA A 394 -44.59 -25.72 -0.78
CA ALA A 394 -45.43 -25.00 0.18
C ALA A 394 -44.81 -23.65 0.63
N GLU A 395 -44.94 -22.60 -0.19
CA GLU A 395 -45.32 -21.22 0.19
C GLU A 395 -45.05 -20.20 -0.96
N PRO A 396 -45.80 -19.08 -1.05
CA PRO A 396 -45.79 -18.20 -2.23
C PRO A 396 -44.79 -17.03 -2.17
N GLU A 397 -44.32 -16.61 -3.35
CA GLU A 397 -43.38 -15.49 -3.57
C GLU A 397 -43.91 -14.10 -3.19
N PRO A 398 -43.04 -13.17 -2.74
CA PRO A 398 -43.35 -11.74 -2.68
C PRO A 398 -42.80 -10.94 -3.88
N GLN A 399 -43.58 -9.91 -4.22
CA GLN A 399 -43.39 -8.96 -5.31
C GLN A 399 -42.54 -7.73 -4.94
N ASP A 400 -41.80 -7.25 -5.95
CA ASP A 400 -41.54 -5.86 -6.38
C ASP A 400 -40.85 -4.86 -5.41
N ALA A 401 -39.71 -4.28 -5.85
CA ALA A 401 -39.34 -2.90 -5.53
C ALA A 401 -38.34 -2.32 -6.56
N ARG A 402 -38.57 -1.05 -6.90
CA ARG A 402 -37.96 -0.25 -7.96
C ARG A 402 -36.77 0.58 -7.46
N ASN A 403 -35.91 0.94 -8.43
CA ASN A 403 -35.07 2.13 -8.62
C ASN A 403 -34.56 2.95 -7.42
N ASP A 404 -33.28 3.34 -7.49
CA ASP A 404 -32.86 4.72 -7.28
C ASP A 404 -31.60 5.09 -8.10
N ASP A 405 -31.56 6.35 -8.51
CA ASP A 405 -30.69 7.08 -9.44
C ASP A 405 -29.47 7.73 -8.71
N PRO A 406 -28.24 7.72 -9.26
CA PRO A 406 -27.08 8.36 -8.63
C PRO A 406 -26.70 9.67 -9.31
N ASP A 407 -26.95 10.82 -8.69
CA ASP A 407 -26.26 12.05 -9.07
C ASP A 407 -26.11 13.04 -7.89
N GLN A 408 -24.89 13.15 -7.35
CA GLN A 408 -24.47 14.29 -6.54
C GLN A 408 -23.02 14.68 -6.89
N LYS A 409 -22.90 15.80 -7.63
CA LYS A 409 -21.63 16.50 -7.90
C LYS A 409 -21.28 17.44 -6.74
N ALA A 410 -20.03 17.37 -6.29
CA ALA A 410 -19.44 18.27 -5.30
C ALA A 410 -19.15 19.67 -5.88
N THR A 411 -19.14 20.70 -5.02
CA THR A 411 -18.90 22.12 -5.37
C THR A 411 -17.52 22.58 -4.88
N PRO A 412 -16.75 23.45 -5.60
CA PRO A 412 -15.40 23.85 -5.18
C PRO A 412 -15.37 24.94 -4.10
N GLY A 413 -14.40 24.85 -3.18
CA GLY A 413 -14.14 25.82 -2.10
C GLY A 413 -13.43 27.11 -2.56
N LYS A 414 -13.49 28.16 -1.73
CA LYS A 414 -12.93 29.50 -2.00
C LYS A 414 -11.38 29.50 -1.93
N ARG A 415 -10.72 29.94 -3.02
CA ARG A 415 -9.25 30.09 -3.14
C ARG A 415 -8.68 31.20 -2.24
N ARG A 416 -7.47 31.00 -1.71
CA ARG A 416 -6.66 31.97 -0.94
C ARG A 416 -5.96 32.95 -1.89
N GLN A 417 -5.75 34.20 -1.47
CA GLN A 417 -5.18 35.25 -2.32
C GLN A 417 -3.69 35.48 -2.04
N TRP A 418 -2.80 35.04 -2.94
CA TRP A 418 -1.34 35.32 -2.91
C TRP A 418 -0.96 36.52 -3.78
N SER A 419 0.15 37.20 -3.48
CA SER A 419 0.65 38.34 -4.25
C SER A 419 1.20 37.93 -5.63
N ALA A 420 0.93 38.74 -6.65
CA ALA A 420 1.33 38.49 -8.04
C ALA A 420 2.59 39.28 -8.45
N ARG A 421 3.39 38.72 -9.37
CA ARG A 421 4.49 39.40 -10.07
C ARG A 421 4.20 39.47 -11.58
N LYS A 422 3.51 40.53 -12.01
CA LYS A 422 3.14 40.68 -13.44
C LYS A 422 4.28 41.05 -14.37
N ASN A 423 5.44 41.44 -13.84
CA ASN A 423 6.64 41.71 -14.62
C ASN A 423 7.61 40.52 -14.65
N SER A 424 7.16 39.31 -14.30
CA SER A 424 8.00 38.11 -14.30
C SER A 424 7.63 37.10 -15.37
N GLU A 425 8.60 36.27 -15.73
CA GLU A 425 8.47 35.14 -16.64
C GLU A 425 8.60 33.80 -15.90
N LEU A 426 7.72 32.85 -16.23
CA LEU A 426 7.81 31.45 -15.81
C LEU A 426 8.06 30.55 -17.03
N VAL A 427 9.10 29.72 -16.98
CA VAL A 427 9.37 28.65 -17.94
C VAL A 427 8.92 27.31 -17.37
N LEU A 428 7.99 26.64 -18.03
CA LEU A 428 7.52 25.30 -17.71
C LEU A 428 8.13 24.30 -18.68
N HIS A 429 9.06 23.46 -18.22
CA HIS A 429 9.50 22.29 -18.97
C HIS A 429 8.64 21.08 -18.59
N ILE A 430 7.89 20.55 -19.56
CA ILE A 430 6.78 19.60 -19.29
C ILE A 430 7.05 18.17 -19.78
N GLY A 431 8.29 17.83 -20.17
CA GLY A 431 8.62 16.56 -20.83
C GLY A 431 8.63 16.68 -22.36
N SER A 432 8.39 15.63 -23.15
CA SER A 432 8.04 14.25 -22.79
C SER A 432 9.14 13.53 -21.99
N HIS A 433 8.78 12.42 -21.34
CA HIS A 433 9.70 11.60 -20.55
C HIS A 433 10.91 11.11 -21.36
N LYS A 434 11.99 10.72 -20.67
CA LYS A 434 13.19 10.12 -21.27
C LYS A 434 13.86 10.98 -22.35
N THR A 435 13.74 12.30 -22.20
CA THR A 435 14.41 13.32 -23.01
C THR A 435 15.49 14.07 -22.24
N GLY A 436 15.97 13.54 -21.10
CA GLY A 436 17.04 14.18 -20.33
C GLY A 436 16.57 15.24 -19.32
N SER A 437 15.29 15.19 -18.91
CA SER A 437 14.74 16.06 -17.84
C SER A 437 15.58 16.07 -16.57
N THR A 438 16.14 14.93 -16.17
CA THR A 438 17.02 14.82 -14.99
C THR A 438 18.25 15.73 -15.10
N SER A 439 18.86 15.82 -16.28
CA SER A 439 20.01 16.71 -16.51
C SER A 439 19.62 18.18 -16.38
N VAL A 440 18.44 18.55 -16.90
CA VAL A 440 17.88 19.91 -16.75
C VAL A 440 17.57 20.21 -15.28
N GLN A 441 16.92 19.29 -14.57
CA GLN A 441 16.58 19.43 -13.14
C GLN A 441 17.84 19.62 -12.29
N LEU A 442 18.87 18.79 -12.49
CA LEU A 442 20.15 18.93 -11.77
C LEU A 442 20.86 20.26 -12.11
N ALA A 443 20.86 20.66 -13.38
CA ALA A 443 21.43 21.94 -13.80
C ALA A 443 20.70 23.13 -13.15
N CYS A 444 19.37 23.06 -12.99
CA CYS A 444 18.58 24.05 -12.24
C CYS A 444 18.96 24.08 -10.75
N GLN A 445 19.23 22.93 -10.13
CA GLN A 445 19.56 22.85 -8.70
C GLN A 445 20.97 23.35 -8.37
N GLU A 446 21.96 23.01 -9.18
CA GLU A 446 23.37 23.30 -8.88
C GLU A 446 23.87 24.63 -9.50
N GLY A 447 23.10 25.19 -10.45
CA GLY A 447 23.66 26.04 -11.49
C GLY A 447 22.96 27.35 -11.80
N LEU A 448 21.84 27.68 -11.15
CA LEU A 448 21.18 28.96 -11.38
C LEU A 448 21.93 30.10 -10.69
N ALA A 449 21.78 31.31 -11.23
CA ALA A 449 22.31 32.50 -10.58
C ALA A 449 21.44 32.84 -9.36
N ASP A 450 22.04 32.82 -8.17
CA ASP A 450 21.31 33.05 -6.91
C ASP A 450 21.15 34.55 -6.57
N SER A 451 21.78 35.45 -7.34
CA SER A 451 21.74 36.89 -7.09
C SER A 451 22.07 37.72 -8.33
N GLY A 452 21.67 39.00 -8.31
CA GLY A 452 21.91 39.95 -9.39
C GLY A 452 20.82 39.97 -10.47
N PRO A 453 21.00 40.74 -11.56
CA PRO A 453 19.97 40.92 -12.60
C PRO A 453 19.67 39.65 -13.42
N ASP A 454 20.53 38.63 -13.31
CA ASP A 454 20.36 37.33 -13.97
C ASP A 454 19.76 36.27 -13.02
N ALA A 455 19.30 36.65 -11.82
CA ALA A 455 18.80 35.69 -10.83
C ALA A 455 17.53 34.96 -11.30
N VAL A 456 17.50 33.64 -11.08
CA VAL A 456 16.40 32.76 -11.48
C VAL A 456 15.97 31.88 -10.31
N HIS A 457 14.67 31.79 -10.06
CA HIS A 457 14.14 30.87 -9.06
C HIS A 457 13.64 29.57 -9.68
N TYR A 458 14.06 28.43 -9.12
CA TYR A 458 13.61 27.11 -9.54
C TYR A 458 12.51 26.58 -8.62
N PHE A 459 11.33 26.31 -9.17
CA PHE A 459 10.28 25.56 -8.47
C PHE A 459 10.56 24.06 -8.63
N ASP A 460 11.10 23.44 -7.57
CA ASP A 460 11.38 22.01 -7.53
C ASP A 460 10.12 21.20 -7.19
N ILE A 461 9.41 20.75 -8.23
CA ILE A 461 8.16 19.99 -8.14
C ILE A 461 8.34 18.48 -8.32
N ARG A 462 9.59 17.99 -8.28
CA ARG A 462 9.89 16.58 -8.48
C ARG A 462 9.24 15.70 -7.40
N PRO A 463 8.97 14.42 -7.70
CA PRO A 463 8.61 13.44 -6.67
C PRO A 463 9.66 13.42 -5.54
N GLY A 464 9.24 13.68 -4.30
CA GLY A 464 10.12 13.82 -3.13
C GLY A 464 10.45 15.26 -2.72
N SER A 465 10.12 16.25 -3.56
CA SER A 465 10.14 17.69 -3.26
C SER A 465 8.71 18.22 -3.09
N GLN A 466 8.23 19.11 -3.97
CA GLN A 466 6.89 19.71 -3.89
C GLN A 466 5.99 19.20 -5.04
N ARG A 467 5.54 17.95 -4.94
CA ARG A 467 4.75 17.30 -5.99
C ARG A 467 3.40 18.00 -6.21
N ILE A 468 3.06 18.30 -7.46
CA ILE A 468 1.78 18.94 -7.87
C ILE A 468 0.89 18.04 -8.73
N THR A 469 1.36 16.84 -9.07
CA THR A 469 0.67 15.86 -9.91
C THR A 469 0.18 14.70 -9.06
N ALA A 470 -0.98 14.15 -9.42
CA ALA A 470 -1.52 12.92 -8.84
C ALA A 470 -1.84 11.92 -9.96
N LEU A 471 -1.74 10.64 -9.62
CA LEU A 471 -1.91 9.53 -10.54
C LEU A 471 -3.05 8.63 -10.06
N GLY A 472 -3.78 8.02 -10.99
CA GLY A 472 -4.85 7.09 -10.68
C GLY A 472 -5.11 6.11 -11.82
N GLY A 473 -5.62 4.93 -11.49
CA GLY A 473 -5.94 3.88 -12.45
C GLY A 473 -4.72 3.27 -13.16
N ALA A 474 -4.99 2.35 -14.09
CA ALA A 474 -4.00 1.66 -14.91
C ALA A 474 -4.57 1.33 -16.30
N GLY A 475 -3.71 1.09 -17.28
CA GLY A 475 -4.08 0.78 -18.67
C GLY A 475 -4.98 1.88 -19.27
N GLU A 476 -6.11 1.47 -19.84
CA GLU A 476 -7.13 2.40 -20.37
C GLU A 476 -7.67 3.37 -19.32
N ASN A 477 -7.65 3.00 -18.04
CA ASN A 477 -8.14 3.82 -16.92
C ASN A 477 -7.05 4.68 -16.28
N PHE A 478 -5.80 4.63 -16.78
CA PHE A 478 -4.73 5.49 -16.29
C PHE A 478 -5.07 6.98 -16.49
N ARG A 479 -4.87 7.77 -15.43
CA ARG A 479 -5.10 9.21 -15.35
C ARG A 479 -3.94 9.88 -14.61
N CYS A 480 -3.60 11.09 -15.06
CA CYS A 480 -2.72 12.02 -14.37
C CYS A 480 -3.39 13.39 -14.36
N TRP A 481 -3.47 14.04 -13.20
CA TRP A 481 -4.05 15.37 -13.06
C TRP A 481 -3.21 16.26 -12.16
N ILE A 482 -3.39 17.57 -12.31
CA ILE A 482 -2.76 18.57 -11.44
C ILE A 482 -3.61 18.73 -10.20
N ASP A 483 -3.00 18.53 -9.03
CA ASP A 483 -3.54 18.99 -7.76
C ASP A 483 -3.37 20.51 -7.70
N LEU A 484 -4.47 21.22 -7.98
CA LEU A 484 -4.46 22.68 -8.04
C LEU A 484 -4.16 23.34 -6.69
N ASP A 485 -4.53 22.71 -5.59
CA ASP A 485 -4.26 23.25 -4.25
C ASP A 485 -2.77 23.10 -3.91
N ALA A 486 -2.17 21.97 -4.27
CA ALA A 486 -0.71 21.80 -4.18
C ALA A 486 0.00 22.80 -5.09
N ALA A 487 -0.41 22.91 -6.36
CA ALA A 487 0.18 23.85 -7.31
C ALA A 487 0.09 25.32 -6.84
N ASP A 488 -1.04 25.73 -6.26
CA ASP A 488 -1.22 27.08 -5.71
C ASP A 488 -0.26 27.38 -4.54
N GLN A 489 0.11 26.36 -3.76
CA GLN A 489 1.10 26.51 -2.67
C GLN A 489 2.54 26.59 -3.18
N VAL A 490 2.85 25.92 -4.29
CA VAL A 490 4.19 25.90 -4.89
C VAL A 490 4.50 27.16 -5.68
N PHE A 491 3.61 27.55 -6.60
CA PHE A 491 3.87 28.61 -7.59
C PHE A 491 3.66 30.02 -7.00
N ARG A 492 4.51 30.33 -6.01
CA ARG A 492 4.47 31.54 -5.20
C ARG A 492 5.65 32.45 -5.55
N PRO A 493 5.48 33.39 -6.51
CA PRO A 493 6.57 34.28 -6.90
C PRO A 493 7.00 35.21 -5.76
N ASP A 494 6.13 35.46 -4.77
CA ASP A 494 6.41 36.22 -3.56
C ASP A 494 7.39 35.54 -2.60
N ALA A 495 7.63 34.24 -2.74
CA ALA A 495 8.62 33.52 -1.94
C ALA A 495 10.07 33.80 -2.37
N ALA A 496 10.30 34.32 -3.58
CA ALA A 496 11.62 34.70 -4.07
C ALA A 496 11.97 36.16 -3.70
N PRO A 497 13.25 36.58 -3.68
CA PRO A 497 13.64 37.99 -3.55
C PRO A 497 13.01 38.88 -4.63
N GLU A 498 12.72 40.16 -4.35
CA GLU A 498 11.99 41.07 -5.26
C GLU A 498 12.67 41.24 -6.63
N GLU A 499 14.00 41.19 -6.65
CA GLU A 499 14.82 41.29 -7.86
C GLU A 499 14.66 40.09 -8.81
N VAL A 500 14.15 38.96 -8.32
CA VAL A 500 13.94 37.76 -9.15
C VAL A 500 12.69 37.92 -10.01
N THR A 501 12.92 37.96 -11.32
CA THR A 501 11.88 38.14 -12.36
C THR A 501 11.78 36.95 -13.31
N ARG A 502 12.66 35.96 -13.20
CA ARG A 502 12.63 34.74 -14.00
C ARG A 502 12.49 33.52 -13.12
N PHE A 503 11.59 32.63 -13.51
CA PHE A 503 11.23 31.42 -12.80
C PHE A 503 11.28 30.25 -13.77
N ILE A 504 11.68 29.08 -13.30
CA ILE A 504 11.70 27.85 -14.10
C ILE A 504 11.23 26.67 -13.27
N THR A 505 10.58 25.72 -13.93
CA THR A 505 10.34 24.38 -13.40
C THR A 505 10.54 23.34 -14.51
N SER A 506 10.80 22.11 -14.12
CA SER A 506 11.04 21.00 -15.04
C SER A 506 10.50 19.71 -14.45
N GLU A 507 9.39 19.24 -14.99
CA GLU A 507 8.72 18.01 -14.56
C GLU A 507 8.00 17.34 -15.72
N GLU A 508 8.47 16.15 -16.09
CA GLU A 508 7.90 15.38 -17.18
C GLU A 508 6.57 14.70 -16.85
N GLU A 509 6.22 14.51 -15.56
CA GLU A 509 4.91 13.95 -15.18
C GLU A 509 3.74 14.79 -15.73
N LEU A 510 3.95 16.09 -15.96
CA LEU A 510 2.99 16.97 -16.62
C LEU A 510 2.60 16.48 -18.02
N PHE A 511 3.49 15.78 -18.74
CA PHE A 511 3.18 15.22 -20.05
C PHE A 511 2.14 14.08 -20.00
N TRP A 512 1.94 13.45 -18.84
CA TRP A 512 0.91 12.40 -18.66
C TRP A 512 -0.51 12.96 -18.59
N ILE A 513 -0.71 14.28 -18.46
CA ILE A 513 -2.06 14.84 -18.33
C ILE A 513 -2.79 14.79 -19.67
N HIS A 514 -3.97 14.19 -19.71
CA HIS A 514 -4.77 14.02 -20.94
C HIS A 514 -6.05 14.86 -20.94
N GLU A 515 -6.37 15.48 -19.80
CA GLU A 515 -7.59 16.21 -19.55
C GLU A 515 -7.37 17.73 -19.76
N PRO A 516 -7.97 18.35 -20.80
CA PRO A 516 -7.78 19.77 -21.11
C PRO A 516 -8.11 20.70 -19.93
N ASP A 517 -9.20 20.41 -19.20
CA ASP A 517 -9.69 21.25 -18.10
C ASP A 517 -8.64 21.39 -16.98
N SER A 518 -7.91 20.31 -16.66
CA SER A 518 -6.86 20.35 -15.63
C SER A 518 -5.73 21.32 -16.00
N VAL A 519 -5.33 21.34 -17.27
CA VAL A 519 -4.28 22.25 -17.77
C VAL A 519 -4.80 23.68 -17.89
N GLN A 520 -6.08 23.86 -18.25
CA GLN A 520 -6.72 25.18 -18.31
C GLN A 520 -6.79 25.84 -16.93
N ASP A 521 -7.23 25.11 -15.91
CA ASP A 521 -7.29 25.62 -14.54
C ASP A 521 -5.91 25.97 -13.98
N PHE A 522 -4.92 25.15 -14.29
CA PHE A 522 -3.52 25.40 -13.93
C PHE A 522 -2.99 26.65 -14.63
N ALA A 523 -3.23 26.80 -15.94
CA ALA A 523 -2.85 27.99 -16.69
C ALA A 523 -3.54 29.25 -16.16
N ALA A 524 -4.82 29.17 -15.78
CA ALA A 524 -5.55 30.28 -15.17
C ALA A 524 -4.91 30.70 -13.83
N MET A 525 -4.59 29.74 -12.95
CA MET A 525 -3.90 30.00 -11.69
C MET A 525 -2.53 30.66 -11.91
N LEU A 526 -1.71 30.12 -12.81
CA LEU A 526 -0.39 30.68 -13.09
C LEU A 526 -0.49 32.10 -13.69
N ARG A 527 -1.47 32.35 -14.55
CA ARG A 527 -1.72 33.69 -15.12
C ARG A 527 -2.13 34.70 -14.07
N GLU A 528 -2.68 34.31 -12.92
CA GLU A 528 -2.90 35.21 -11.80
C GLU A 528 -1.58 35.65 -11.15
N ARG A 529 -0.55 34.80 -11.20
CA ARG A 529 0.72 34.99 -10.46
C ARG A 529 1.84 35.61 -11.31
N PHE A 530 2.00 35.18 -12.57
CA PHE A 530 3.11 35.57 -13.44
C PHE A 530 2.64 36.48 -14.58
N GLY A 531 3.58 37.18 -15.22
CA GLY A 531 3.31 38.03 -16.40
C GLY A 531 3.32 37.25 -17.70
N THR A 532 4.40 36.50 -17.93
CA THR A 532 4.59 35.66 -19.12
C THR A 532 4.85 34.24 -18.69
N ILE A 533 4.26 33.28 -19.40
CA ILE A 533 4.47 31.86 -19.16
C ILE A 533 4.88 31.24 -20.50
N ARG A 534 6.07 30.64 -20.53
CA ARG A 534 6.56 29.85 -21.68
C ARG A 534 6.55 28.38 -21.32
N VAL A 535 6.06 27.55 -22.22
CA VAL A 535 6.08 26.09 -22.11
C VAL A 535 7.12 25.57 -23.08
N ILE A 536 8.02 24.72 -22.61
CA ILE A 536 9.02 24.06 -23.43
C ILE A 536 8.86 22.54 -23.33
N CYS A 537 8.93 21.85 -24.47
CA CYS A 537 8.68 20.42 -24.55
C CYS A 537 9.66 19.75 -25.53
N TYR A 538 10.33 18.70 -25.08
CA TYR A 538 11.19 17.85 -25.90
C TYR A 538 10.44 16.55 -26.25
N LEU A 539 10.33 16.21 -27.52
CA LEU A 539 9.65 15.00 -27.97
C LEU A 539 10.65 13.98 -28.48
N ARG A 540 10.49 12.73 -28.05
CA ARG A 540 11.27 11.59 -28.54
C ARG A 540 10.40 10.71 -29.44
N ARG A 541 10.99 10.17 -30.51
CA ARG A 541 10.30 9.23 -31.42
C ARG A 541 9.66 8.07 -30.64
N GLN A 542 8.43 7.71 -30.97
CA GLN A 542 7.56 6.89 -30.13
C GLN A 542 8.13 5.51 -29.79
N ASP A 543 8.73 4.81 -30.76
CA ASP A 543 9.42 3.52 -30.56
C ASP A 543 10.58 3.65 -29.55
N ARG A 544 11.42 4.68 -29.74
CA ARG A 544 12.56 4.94 -28.85
C ARG A 544 12.12 5.34 -27.44
N LEU A 545 11.01 6.05 -27.33
CA LEU A 545 10.44 6.46 -26.05
C LEU A 545 9.80 5.28 -25.31
N ALA A 546 8.96 4.48 -25.98
CA ALA A 546 8.37 3.28 -25.42
C ALA A 546 9.45 2.30 -24.93
N PHE A 547 10.50 2.12 -25.73
CA PHE A 547 11.64 1.29 -25.33
C PHE A 547 12.40 1.87 -24.13
N ALA A 548 12.62 3.18 -24.10
CA ALA A 548 13.28 3.84 -22.97
C ALA A 548 12.44 3.75 -21.67
N HIS A 549 11.12 3.79 -21.77
CA HIS A 549 10.22 3.57 -20.64
C HIS A 549 10.34 2.15 -20.09
N ARG A 550 10.37 1.13 -20.97
CA ARG A 550 10.50 -0.29 -20.58
C ARG A 550 11.71 -0.57 -19.70
N LYS A 551 12.84 0.12 -19.94
CA LYS A 551 14.06 0.01 -19.13
C LYS A 551 13.93 0.54 -17.70
N GLN A 552 12.88 1.31 -17.39
CA GLN A 552 12.60 1.88 -16.05
C GLN A 552 11.35 1.29 -15.37
N VAL A 553 10.63 0.38 -16.02
CA VAL A 553 9.40 -0.21 -15.47
C VAL A 553 9.64 -0.94 -14.13
N LEU A 554 10.88 -1.33 -13.86
CA LEU A 554 11.31 -1.98 -12.60
C LEU A 554 11.22 -1.08 -11.36
N GLU A 555 11.05 0.23 -11.54
CA GLU A 555 11.09 1.23 -10.47
C GLU A 555 9.69 1.78 -10.09
N ARG A 556 8.58 1.09 -10.41
CA ARG A 556 7.20 1.57 -10.18
C ARG A 556 6.91 2.96 -10.81
N CYS A 557 7.38 3.20 -12.03
CA CYS A 557 7.15 4.47 -12.71
C CYS A 557 5.74 4.54 -13.36
N PRO A 558 5.20 5.75 -13.64
CA PRO A 558 3.88 5.93 -14.27
C PRO A 558 3.73 5.18 -15.61
N ALA A 559 4.83 5.00 -16.34
CA ALA A 559 4.86 4.22 -17.57
C ALA A 559 4.43 2.75 -17.35
N ALA A 560 4.73 2.15 -16.20
CA ALA A 560 4.30 0.79 -15.87
C ALA A 560 2.77 0.69 -15.74
N LEU A 561 2.15 1.68 -15.09
CA LEU A 561 0.70 1.77 -14.96
C LEU A 561 0.04 2.00 -16.33
N PHE A 562 0.67 2.76 -17.22
CA PHE A 562 0.12 3.09 -18.53
C PHE A 562 0.23 1.94 -19.56
N TYR A 563 1.41 1.34 -19.70
CA TYR A 563 1.65 0.27 -20.68
C TYR A 563 1.23 -1.12 -20.20
N GLY A 564 1.09 -1.30 -18.89
CA GLY A 564 1.09 -2.62 -18.28
C GLY A 564 2.48 -3.27 -18.34
N VAL A 565 2.56 -4.51 -17.86
CA VAL A 565 3.82 -5.24 -17.77
C VAL A 565 3.79 -6.45 -18.71
N SER A 566 4.80 -6.56 -19.56
CA SER A 566 5.06 -7.76 -20.37
C SER A 566 6.56 -7.96 -20.58
N ALA A 567 6.98 -9.21 -20.79
CA ALA A 567 8.38 -9.56 -21.03
C ALA A 567 8.85 -9.31 -22.47
N THR A 568 8.52 -8.14 -23.02
CA THR A 568 8.86 -7.74 -24.40
C THR A 568 9.64 -6.41 -24.40
N PRO A 569 10.53 -6.16 -25.39
CA PRO A 569 11.28 -4.91 -25.44
C PRO A 569 10.38 -3.68 -25.68
N LEU A 570 9.34 -3.85 -26.52
CA LEU A 570 8.28 -2.86 -26.72
C LEU A 570 6.97 -3.39 -26.16
N PRO A 571 6.10 -2.50 -25.61
CA PRO A 571 4.75 -2.90 -25.23
C PRO A 571 3.94 -3.27 -26.48
N GLU A 572 3.06 -4.26 -26.33
CA GLU A 572 2.05 -4.52 -27.34
C GLU A 572 1.12 -3.31 -27.44
N TYR A 573 0.88 -2.83 -28.67
CA TYR A 573 0.09 -1.63 -28.89
C TYR A 573 -1.34 -1.82 -28.39
N GLN A 574 -1.82 -0.84 -27.62
CA GLN A 574 -3.20 -0.73 -27.20
C GLN A 574 -3.77 0.63 -27.65
N PRO A 575 -5.06 0.74 -28.02
CA PRO A 575 -5.64 1.98 -28.51
C PRO A 575 -5.44 3.18 -27.58
N HIS A 576 -5.44 2.96 -26.26
CA HIS A 576 -5.25 4.03 -25.27
C HIS A 576 -3.84 4.64 -25.28
N PHE A 577 -2.87 4.03 -25.97
CA PHE A 577 -1.52 4.56 -26.16
C PHE A 577 -1.52 5.87 -26.95
N GLN A 578 -2.53 6.08 -27.82
CA GLN A 578 -2.74 7.33 -28.55
C GLN A 578 -2.84 8.54 -27.62
N ARG A 579 -3.42 8.37 -26.41
CA ARG A 579 -3.53 9.46 -25.44
C ARG A 579 -2.17 10.09 -25.11
N TYR A 580 -1.10 9.29 -25.09
CA TYR A 580 0.26 9.74 -24.77
C TYR A 580 1.08 10.05 -26.02
N PHE A 581 0.97 9.22 -27.06
CA PHE A 581 1.84 9.28 -28.23
C PHE A 581 1.31 10.08 -29.42
N ASP A 582 0.03 10.44 -29.42
CA ASP A 582 -0.49 11.46 -30.33
C ASP A 582 -0.03 12.85 -29.86
N TYR A 583 1.21 13.17 -30.21
CA TYR A 583 1.83 14.44 -29.84
C TYR A 583 1.10 15.64 -30.44
N ALA A 584 0.48 15.49 -31.61
CA ALA A 584 -0.28 16.57 -32.22
C ALA A 584 -1.50 16.92 -31.37
N ALA A 585 -2.32 15.92 -31.01
CA ALA A 585 -3.46 16.13 -30.13
C ALA A 585 -3.03 16.63 -28.74
N LYS A 586 -1.99 16.04 -28.16
CA LYS A 586 -1.43 16.46 -26.86
C LYS A 586 -1.03 17.93 -26.87
N LEU A 587 -0.31 18.38 -27.89
CA LEU A 587 0.18 19.75 -27.96
C LEU A 587 -0.95 20.73 -28.31
N GLU A 588 -1.79 20.42 -29.29
CA GLU A 588 -2.80 21.35 -29.79
C GLU A 588 -4.04 21.43 -28.89
N ASP A 589 -4.60 20.27 -28.54
CA ASP A 589 -5.92 20.19 -27.94
C ASP A 589 -5.88 20.38 -26.41
N ILE A 590 -4.69 20.25 -25.80
CA ILE A 590 -4.47 20.36 -24.35
C ILE A 590 -3.60 21.59 -24.03
N TRP A 591 -2.34 21.59 -24.46
CA TRP A 591 -1.38 22.61 -24.01
C TRP A 591 -1.52 23.95 -24.74
N CYS A 592 -1.65 23.95 -26.08
CA CYS A 592 -1.94 25.16 -26.86
C CYS A 592 -3.29 25.76 -26.48
N ALA A 593 -4.31 24.94 -26.26
CA ALA A 593 -5.62 25.40 -25.82
C ALA A 593 -5.53 26.19 -24.50
N ALA A 594 -4.67 25.76 -23.58
CA ALA A 594 -4.49 26.42 -22.29
C ALA A 594 -3.52 27.61 -22.32
N PHE A 595 -2.37 27.51 -23.01
CA PHE A 595 -1.27 28.49 -22.94
C PHE A 595 -1.10 29.36 -24.19
N GLY A 596 -1.66 28.96 -25.34
CA GLY A 596 -1.43 29.61 -26.63
C GLY A 596 -0.19 29.05 -27.35
N LYS A 597 -0.30 28.82 -28.66
CA LYS A 597 0.75 28.16 -29.48
C LYS A 597 2.04 28.97 -29.52
N GLU A 598 1.95 30.29 -29.47
CA GLU A 598 3.07 31.23 -29.40
C GLU A 598 3.90 31.12 -28.12
N ASN A 599 3.32 30.56 -27.05
CA ASN A 599 3.99 30.35 -25.78
C ASN A 599 4.61 28.95 -25.66
N LEU A 600 4.41 28.07 -26.65
CA LEU A 600 4.94 26.72 -26.68
C LEU A 600 6.17 26.63 -27.59
N THR A 601 7.26 26.06 -27.06
CA THR A 601 8.44 25.67 -27.84
C THR A 601 8.56 24.16 -27.82
N VAL A 602 8.51 23.52 -28.99
CA VAL A 602 8.57 22.05 -29.11
C VAL A 602 9.82 21.66 -29.90
N ILE A 603 10.61 20.74 -29.33
CA ILE A 603 11.92 20.36 -29.83
C ILE A 603 11.97 18.84 -30.06
N PRO A 604 12.43 18.36 -31.24
CA PRO A 604 12.73 16.94 -31.43
C PRO A 604 14.01 16.58 -30.64
N PHE A 605 13.90 15.60 -29.75
CA PHE A 605 15.00 15.11 -28.93
C PHE A 605 15.94 14.19 -29.72
N GLU A 606 16.78 14.82 -30.55
CA GLU A 606 17.78 14.18 -31.39
C GLU A 606 19.11 14.94 -31.25
N LYS A 607 20.23 14.24 -31.03
CA LYS A 607 21.55 14.87 -30.80
C LYS A 607 21.95 15.84 -31.94
N THR A 608 21.48 15.60 -33.16
CA THR A 608 21.74 16.46 -34.32
C THR A 608 20.88 17.73 -34.36
N LYS A 609 19.79 17.78 -33.59
CA LYS A 609 18.83 18.89 -33.53
C LYS A 609 18.90 19.69 -32.23
N LEU A 610 19.59 19.16 -31.21
CA LEU A 610 19.90 19.88 -29.97
C LEU A 610 21.13 20.78 -30.15
N HIS A 611 21.11 21.96 -29.53
CA HIS A 611 22.28 22.82 -29.46
C HIS A 611 23.47 22.10 -28.83
N GLU A 612 24.60 22.04 -29.55
CA GLU A 612 25.81 21.30 -29.12
C GLU A 612 25.57 19.79 -28.83
N GLY A 613 24.42 19.25 -29.25
CA GLY A 613 24.02 17.88 -28.99
C GLY A 613 23.63 17.59 -27.54
N ASP A 614 23.40 18.62 -26.72
CA ASP A 614 23.06 18.49 -25.30
C ASP A 614 21.79 19.27 -24.94
N ILE A 615 20.95 18.69 -24.08
CA ILE A 615 19.66 19.30 -23.71
C ILE A 615 19.83 20.51 -22.80
N VAL A 616 20.85 20.51 -21.93
CA VAL A 616 21.06 21.59 -20.97
C VAL A 616 21.53 22.84 -21.71
N THR A 617 22.47 22.70 -22.65
CA THR A 617 22.90 23.79 -23.53
C THR A 617 21.79 24.27 -24.47
N ASP A 618 20.96 23.37 -25.00
CA ASP A 618 19.79 23.72 -25.81
C ASP A 618 18.72 24.49 -25.00
N MET A 619 18.44 24.04 -23.78
CA MET A 619 17.55 24.72 -22.83
C MET A 619 18.05 26.14 -22.54
N MET A 620 19.36 26.32 -22.28
CA MET A 620 19.96 27.64 -22.09
C MET A 620 19.77 28.53 -23.31
N GLN A 621 20.02 28.00 -24.52
CA GLN A 621 19.91 28.75 -25.76
C GLN A 621 18.47 29.25 -25.98
N ARG A 622 17.47 28.39 -25.73
CA ARG A 622 16.06 28.68 -26.00
C ARG A 622 15.41 29.54 -24.92
N THR A 623 15.78 29.34 -23.66
CA THR A 623 15.19 30.08 -22.54
C THR A 623 15.94 31.37 -22.22
N GLY A 624 17.23 31.43 -22.52
CA GLY A 624 18.14 32.49 -22.07
C GLY A 624 18.46 32.42 -20.57
N ILE A 625 18.11 31.31 -19.90
CA ILE A 625 18.45 31.05 -18.50
C ILE A 625 19.82 30.40 -18.46
N ARG A 626 20.76 31.01 -17.73
CA ARG A 626 22.09 30.43 -17.50
C ARG A 626 22.00 29.34 -16.43
N MET A 627 22.56 28.18 -16.72
CA MET A 627 22.78 27.10 -15.78
C MET A 627 24.26 26.68 -15.87
N LYS A 628 24.77 25.90 -14.90
CA LYS A 628 26.13 25.36 -14.97
C LYS A 628 26.16 24.07 -15.79
N THR A 629 27.19 23.89 -16.61
CA THR A 629 27.41 22.72 -17.48
C THR A 629 28.61 21.85 -17.06
N ASP A 630 29.29 22.19 -15.96
CA ASP A 630 30.61 21.62 -15.61
C ASP A 630 30.63 20.11 -15.35
N LYS A 631 29.45 19.47 -15.22
CA LYS A 631 29.33 18.02 -15.18
C LYS A 631 28.65 17.53 -16.45
N ARG A 632 29.38 16.77 -17.27
CA ARG A 632 28.74 15.82 -18.18
C ARG A 632 28.09 14.76 -17.32
N TYR A 633 26.78 14.87 -17.15
CA TYR A 633 26.02 13.84 -16.44
C TYR A 633 25.98 12.61 -17.33
N GLU A 634 26.63 11.53 -16.88
CA GLU A 634 26.60 10.24 -17.58
C GLU A 634 25.13 9.82 -17.77
N GLU A 635 24.77 9.39 -18.99
CA GLU A 635 23.47 8.80 -19.26
C GLU A 635 23.24 7.68 -18.24
N ASN A 636 22.23 7.85 -17.36
CA ASN A 636 21.87 6.87 -16.33
C ASN A 636 22.01 5.45 -16.89
N MET A 637 22.90 4.65 -16.27
CA MET A 637 23.21 3.28 -16.66
C MET A 637 21.90 2.51 -16.92
N SER A 638 21.54 2.34 -18.19
CA SER A 638 20.43 1.47 -18.53
C SER A 638 20.79 0.06 -18.10
N LEU A 639 19.88 -0.63 -17.44
CA LEU A 639 20.05 -2.04 -17.11
C LEU A 639 20.43 -2.84 -18.37
N SER A 640 21.36 -3.78 -18.22
CA SER A 640 21.75 -4.67 -19.32
C SER A 640 20.57 -5.49 -19.83
N GLY A 641 20.69 -6.04 -21.04
CA GLY A 641 19.58 -6.74 -21.70
C GLY A 641 18.98 -7.86 -20.86
N ASN A 642 19.84 -8.72 -20.31
CA ASN A 642 19.43 -9.82 -19.45
C ASN A 642 18.71 -9.35 -18.16
N LYS A 643 19.16 -8.25 -17.54
CA LYS A 643 18.52 -7.68 -16.35
C LYS A 643 17.14 -7.10 -16.68
N THR A 644 17.03 -6.40 -17.81
CA THR A 644 15.76 -5.84 -18.28
C THR A 644 14.75 -6.95 -18.59
N PHE A 645 15.19 -7.99 -19.32
CA PHE A 645 14.36 -9.14 -19.64
C PHE A 645 13.85 -9.84 -18.38
N LEU A 646 14.75 -10.25 -17.48
CA LEU A 646 14.35 -10.95 -16.26
C LEU A 646 13.44 -10.07 -15.39
N GLY A 647 13.78 -8.79 -15.26
CA GLY A 647 12.99 -7.87 -14.47
C GLY A 647 11.54 -7.77 -14.96
N LEU A 648 11.36 -7.57 -16.27
CA LEU A 648 10.02 -7.54 -16.88
C LEU A 648 9.32 -8.89 -16.78
N ALA A 649 10.05 -10.00 -16.92
CA ALA A 649 9.50 -11.35 -16.80
C ALA A 649 9.02 -11.68 -15.38
N LEU A 650 9.71 -11.19 -14.35
CA LEU A 650 9.31 -11.32 -12.95
C LEU A 650 8.13 -10.39 -12.63
N LEU A 651 8.16 -9.12 -13.06
CA LEU A 651 7.02 -8.22 -12.86
C LEU A 651 5.76 -8.74 -13.58
N ALA A 652 5.88 -9.30 -14.79
CA ALA A 652 4.75 -9.86 -15.53
C ALA A 652 4.14 -11.07 -14.81
N ARG A 653 4.89 -11.69 -13.91
CA ARG A 653 4.46 -12.78 -13.02
C ARG A 653 4.01 -12.29 -11.64
N GLY A 654 3.81 -10.98 -11.47
CA GLY A 654 3.28 -10.38 -10.24
C GLY A 654 4.28 -10.25 -9.09
N PHE A 655 5.58 -10.42 -9.33
CA PHE A 655 6.59 -10.16 -8.30
C PHE A 655 6.64 -8.67 -7.94
N GLU A 656 6.81 -8.39 -6.65
CA GLU A 656 6.91 -7.01 -6.17
C GLU A 656 8.17 -6.32 -6.72
N PRO A 657 8.08 -5.08 -7.21
CA PRO A 657 9.19 -4.35 -7.81
C PRO A 657 10.46 -4.31 -6.96
N GLU A 658 10.35 -4.18 -5.65
CA GLU A 658 11.51 -4.19 -4.74
C GLU A 658 12.23 -5.55 -4.74
N VAL A 659 11.48 -6.65 -4.87
CA VAL A 659 12.04 -8.00 -5.02
C VAL A 659 12.73 -8.13 -6.37
N VAL A 660 12.07 -7.65 -7.43
CA VAL A 660 12.61 -7.70 -8.79
C VAL A 660 13.90 -6.89 -8.91
N VAL A 661 13.95 -5.67 -8.35
CA VAL A 661 15.14 -4.81 -8.34
C VAL A 661 16.31 -5.52 -7.66
N ARG A 662 16.08 -6.15 -6.49
CA ARG A 662 17.11 -6.95 -5.81
C ARG A 662 17.56 -8.15 -6.63
N ALA A 663 16.61 -8.90 -7.19
CA ALA A 663 16.87 -10.07 -8.03
C ALA A 663 17.79 -9.75 -9.23
N VAL A 664 17.57 -8.62 -9.90
CA VAL A 664 18.37 -8.23 -11.07
C VAL A 664 19.67 -7.49 -10.71
N ALA A 665 19.79 -6.92 -9.50
CA ALA A 665 20.96 -6.18 -9.06
C ALA A 665 22.24 -7.04 -9.14
N ASN A 666 22.14 -8.29 -8.69
CA ASN A 666 23.28 -9.20 -8.55
C ASN A 666 23.62 -10.01 -9.81
N LEU A 667 22.86 -9.84 -10.90
CA LEU A 667 23.19 -10.52 -12.15
C LEU A 667 24.37 -9.84 -12.86
N PRO A 668 25.29 -10.61 -13.46
CA PRO A 668 26.30 -10.02 -14.34
C PRO A 668 25.61 -9.41 -15.55
N ALA A 669 26.03 -8.20 -15.94
CA ALA A 669 25.49 -7.54 -17.12
C ALA A 669 25.84 -8.33 -18.40
N ARG A 670 24.83 -8.77 -19.17
CA ARG A 670 25.02 -9.56 -20.39
C ARG A 670 24.07 -9.14 -21.50
N GLY A 671 24.64 -8.88 -22.67
CA GLY A 671 23.94 -8.60 -23.93
C GLY A 671 22.94 -7.46 -23.88
N THR A 672 22.14 -7.36 -24.96
CA THR A 672 21.06 -6.39 -25.09
C THR A 672 19.71 -7.10 -25.21
N PHE A 673 18.65 -6.35 -24.90
CA PHE A 673 17.26 -6.77 -25.02
C PHE A 673 16.52 -5.65 -25.76
N ASP A 674 16.97 -5.41 -26.98
CA ASP A 674 16.47 -4.35 -27.85
C ASP A 674 15.37 -4.90 -28.76
N PRO A 675 14.37 -4.07 -29.15
CA PRO A 675 13.42 -4.48 -30.16
C PRO A 675 14.11 -4.67 -31.50
N THR A 676 13.58 -5.57 -32.31
CA THR A 676 14.01 -5.72 -33.70
C THR A 676 13.63 -4.51 -34.54
N ARG A 677 14.33 -4.35 -35.67
CA ARG A 677 14.00 -3.31 -36.67
C ARG A 677 12.54 -3.37 -37.11
N ASP A 678 12.00 -4.56 -37.31
CA ASP A 678 10.63 -4.75 -37.76
C ASP A 678 9.61 -4.46 -36.65
N GLU A 679 9.87 -4.88 -35.40
CA GLU A 679 9.04 -4.52 -34.25
C GLU A 679 8.99 -3.00 -34.03
N ALA A 680 10.15 -2.33 -34.12
CA ALA A 680 10.21 -0.87 -33.97
C ALA A 680 9.43 -0.13 -35.06
N ARG A 681 9.51 -0.60 -36.32
CA ARG A 681 8.73 -0.05 -37.44
C ARG A 681 7.24 -0.29 -37.26
N ALA A 682 6.85 -1.52 -36.91
CA ALA A 682 5.45 -1.87 -36.68
C ALA A 682 4.85 -1.04 -35.54
N PHE A 683 5.60 -0.85 -34.44
CA PHE A 683 5.17 -0.01 -33.34
C PHE A 683 4.99 1.45 -33.74
N LEU A 684 5.95 2.02 -34.51
CA LEU A 684 5.85 3.41 -34.97
C LEU A 684 4.69 3.63 -35.95
N ALA A 685 4.36 2.62 -36.77
CA ALA A 685 3.29 2.69 -37.77
C ALA A 685 1.92 3.05 -37.16
N HIS A 686 1.66 2.65 -35.91
CA HIS A 686 0.44 3.00 -35.19
C HIS A 686 0.25 4.52 -34.97
N PHE A 687 1.31 5.32 -35.12
CA PHE A 687 1.30 6.76 -34.88
C PHE A 687 1.58 7.58 -36.15
N GLU A 688 1.56 6.96 -37.35
CA GLU A 688 1.84 7.65 -38.61
C GLU A 688 0.89 8.82 -38.88
N GLU A 689 -0.41 8.65 -38.64
CA GLU A 689 -1.40 9.72 -38.84
C GLU A 689 -1.16 10.90 -37.89
N ALA A 690 -0.90 10.60 -36.61
CA ALA A 690 -0.55 11.60 -35.59
C ALA A 690 0.77 12.32 -35.93
N ASN A 691 1.78 11.60 -36.38
CA ASN A 691 3.07 12.15 -36.81
C ASN A 691 2.92 13.02 -38.08
N ALA A 692 2.06 12.61 -39.01
CA ALA A 692 1.74 13.42 -40.19
C ALA A 692 1.00 14.71 -39.80
N ARG A 693 0.10 14.66 -38.81
CA ARG A 693 -0.52 15.86 -38.22
C ARG A 693 0.54 16.76 -37.58
N LEU A 694 1.41 16.20 -36.74
CA LEU A 694 2.50 16.93 -36.09
C LEU A 694 3.40 17.65 -37.11
N ALA A 695 3.80 16.97 -38.19
CA ALA A 695 4.64 17.55 -39.24
C ALA A 695 3.95 18.67 -40.03
N ARG A 696 2.63 18.58 -40.26
CA ARG A 696 1.87 19.66 -40.91
C ARG A 696 1.74 20.88 -40.03
N ASP A 697 1.44 20.66 -38.74
CA ASP A 697 0.96 21.72 -37.88
C ASP A 697 2.09 22.36 -37.06
N TRP A 698 3.23 21.69 -36.91
CA TRP A 698 4.39 22.18 -36.17
C TRP A 698 5.63 22.35 -37.04
N VAL A 699 6.41 23.38 -36.71
CA VAL A 699 7.65 23.74 -37.39
C VAL A 699 8.79 23.75 -36.36
N PHE A 700 9.92 23.15 -36.72
CA PHE A 700 11.18 23.22 -35.99
C PHE A 700 12.24 23.85 -36.89
N GLU A 701 12.83 24.96 -36.44
CA GLU A 701 13.90 25.69 -37.16
C GLU A 701 13.60 25.98 -38.64
N GLY A 702 12.34 26.34 -38.93
CA GLY A 702 11.88 26.71 -40.27
C GLY A 702 11.49 25.53 -41.18
N ALA A 703 11.57 24.29 -40.68
CA ALA A 703 11.14 23.08 -41.39
C ALA A 703 9.99 22.36 -40.65
N PRO A 704 9.16 21.56 -41.35
CA PRO A 704 8.17 20.68 -40.71
C PRO A 704 8.76 19.87 -39.55
N PHE A 705 8.03 19.73 -38.44
CA PHE A 705 8.47 18.92 -37.31
C PHE A 705 8.40 17.43 -37.68
N VAL A 706 9.56 16.84 -37.96
CA VAL A 706 9.70 15.42 -38.30
C VAL A 706 10.76 14.76 -37.43
N PHE A 707 10.53 13.52 -37.03
CA PHE A 707 11.56 12.69 -36.41
C PHE A 707 12.50 12.11 -37.48
N ASP A 708 13.71 11.72 -37.09
CA ASP A 708 14.57 10.92 -37.96
C ASP A 708 13.93 9.55 -38.28
N ASP A 709 14.21 9.04 -39.48
CA ASP A 709 13.75 7.72 -39.97
C ASP A 709 14.87 6.65 -39.83
N ASP A 710 15.77 6.82 -38.87
CA ASP A 710 16.88 5.90 -38.65
C ASP A 710 16.50 4.74 -37.73
N PHE A 711 16.53 3.52 -38.28
CA PHE A 711 16.33 2.25 -37.57
C PHE A 711 17.59 1.36 -37.61
N SER A 712 18.73 1.89 -38.05
CA SER A 712 19.98 1.13 -38.18
C SER A 712 20.54 0.65 -36.84
N ALA A 713 20.18 1.34 -35.75
CA ALA A 713 20.56 0.98 -34.39
C ALA A 713 19.85 -0.27 -33.84
N TYR A 714 18.74 -0.71 -34.46
CA TYR A 714 18.02 -1.91 -34.02
C TYR A 714 18.53 -3.18 -34.70
N PRO A 715 18.65 -4.30 -33.97
CA PRO A 715 19.05 -5.59 -34.53
C PRO A 715 17.98 -6.16 -35.48
N GLU A 716 18.38 -7.07 -36.36
CA GLU A 716 17.44 -7.79 -37.25
C GLU A 716 16.72 -8.94 -36.57
N LYS A 717 17.33 -9.52 -35.52
CA LYS A 717 16.74 -10.59 -34.72
C LYS A 717 16.90 -10.25 -33.24
N MET A 718 15.86 -10.55 -32.46
CA MET A 718 15.93 -10.44 -31.01
C MET A 718 16.94 -11.45 -30.50
N ARG A 719 17.65 -11.11 -29.42
CA ARG A 719 18.41 -12.12 -28.70
C ARG A 719 17.44 -13.01 -27.95
N ASP A 720 17.44 -14.30 -28.29
CA ASP A 720 16.78 -15.30 -27.47
C ASP A 720 17.62 -15.56 -26.21
N PHE A 721 16.99 -15.44 -25.04
CA PHE A 721 17.50 -16.02 -23.80
C PHE A 721 16.97 -17.46 -23.72
N SER A 722 17.85 -18.45 -23.65
CA SER A 722 17.44 -19.86 -23.51
C SER A 722 16.70 -20.09 -22.19
N MET A 723 15.78 -21.06 -22.14
CA MET A 723 15.09 -21.43 -20.90
C MET A 723 16.06 -21.81 -19.78
N GLU A 724 17.21 -22.38 -20.13
CA GLU A 724 18.30 -22.71 -19.20
C GLU A 724 18.98 -21.44 -18.66
N GLU A 725 19.25 -20.44 -19.49
CA GLU A 725 19.75 -19.13 -19.03
C GLU A 725 18.73 -18.42 -18.14
N ILE A 726 17.43 -18.52 -18.46
CA ILE A 726 16.35 -17.92 -17.67
C ILE A 726 16.23 -18.61 -16.30
N ALA A 727 16.25 -19.94 -16.27
CA ALA A 727 16.24 -20.73 -15.04
C ALA A 727 17.49 -20.43 -14.19
N GLU A 728 18.68 -20.41 -14.79
CA GLU A 728 19.92 -20.04 -14.10
C GLU A 728 19.88 -18.60 -13.55
N MET A 729 19.26 -17.67 -14.27
CA MET A 729 19.11 -16.29 -13.84
C MET A 729 18.10 -16.15 -12.69
N ILE A 730 17.02 -16.92 -12.68
CA ILE A 730 16.06 -17.00 -11.57
C ILE A 730 16.74 -17.64 -10.36
N ASP A 731 17.42 -18.78 -10.52
CA ASP A 731 18.13 -19.47 -9.45
C ASP A 731 19.21 -18.59 -8.83
N ARG A 732 20.00 -17.85 -9.64
CA ARG A 732 21.01 -16.90 -9.14
C ARG A 732 20.40 -15.66 -8.50
N ALA A 733 19.27 -15.17 -8.99
CA ALA A 733 18.56 -14.06 -8.36
C ALA A 733 18.04 -14.46 -6.97
N VAL A 734 17.55 -15.69 -6.83
CA VAL A 734 17.11 -16.27 -5.55
C VAL A 734 18.32 -16.60 -4.64
N TRP A 735 19.42 -17.12 -5.20
CA TRP A 735 20.63 -17.51 -4.48
C TRP A 735 21.48 -16.34 -4.00
N SER A 736 21.63 -15.28 -4.80
CA SER A 736 22.44 -14.11 -4.44
C SER A 736 21.86 -13.28 -3.30
N VAL A 737 20.52 -13.28 -3.14
CA VAL A 737 19.86 -12.75 -1.93
C VAL A 737 20.25 -13.58 -0.70
N GLY A 738 20.45 -14.89 -0.86
CA GLY A 738 20.88 -15.81 0.19
C GLY A 738 22.37 -15.72 0.57
N GLU A 739 23.28 -15.48 -0.39
CA GLU A 739 24.74 -15.49 -0.12
C GLU A 739 25.29 -14.20 0.50
N GLU A 740 24.82 -13.00 0.12
CA GLU A 740 25.27 -11.73 0.74
C GLU A 740 24.93 -11.67 2.24
N VAL A 741 23.82 -12.30 2.64
CA VAL A 741 23.41 -12.45 4.05
C VAL A 741 24.31 -13.44 4.79
N SER A 742 24.84 -14.45 4.10
CA SER A 742 25.77 -15.43 4.65
C SER A 742 27.19 -14.86 4.88
N GLU A 743 27.66 -13.97 4.00
CA GLU A 743 28.96 -13.30 4.15
C GLU A 743 28.92 -12.19 5.20
N LYS A 744 27.82 -11.42 5.29
CA LYS A 744 27.60 -10.49 6.43
C LYS A 744 27.53 -11.23 7.77
N ARG A 745 26.90 -12.41 7.82
CA ARG A 745 26.90 -13.27 9.02
C ARG A 745 28.30 -13.74 9.44
N ARG A 746 29.22 -13.99 8.51
CA ARG A 746 30.60 -14.37 8.84
C ARG A 746 31.43 -13.19 9.36
N ALA A 747 31.09 -11.96 8.98
CA ALA A 747 31.76 -10.77 9.46
C ALA A 747 31.24 -10.30 10.84
N ASP A 748 29.95 -10.50 11.14
CA ASP A 748 29.28 -9.87 12.29
C ASP A 748 28.91 -10.82 13.44
N THR A 749 29.33 -12.10 13.42
CA THR A 749 29.06 -13.03 14.53
C THR A 749 30.32 -13.27 15.38
N PRO A 750 30.44 -12.69 16.59
CA PRO A 750 31.32 -13.23 17.62
C PRO A 750 30.84 -14.62 17.99
N ALA A 751 31.77 -15.58 18.02
CA ALA A 751 31.47 -16.96 18.37
C ALA A 751 30.87 -17.11 19.77
N ALA A 752 29.93 -18.07 19.87
CA ALA A 752 29.43 -18.75 21.08
C ALA A 752 28.36 -17.95 21.89
N ARG A 753 27.28 -18.55 22.40
CA ARG A 753 27.15 -19.85 23.05
C ARG A 753 25.67 -20.12 23.38
#